data_AF-A0A970PW22-F1
#
_entry.id   AF-A0A970PW22-F1
#
_cell.length_a   1.000
_cell.length_b   1.000
_cell.length_c   1.000
_cell.angle_alpha   90.00
_cell.angle_beta   90.00
_cell.angle_gamma   90.00
#
_symmetry.space_group_name_H-M   'P 1'
#
loop_
_entity.id
_entity.type
_entity.pdbx_description
1 polymer ?
#
loop_
_entity_poly.entity_id
_entity_poly.type
_entity_poly.pdbx_seq_one_letter_code
_entity_poly.pdbx_strand_id
1 'polypeptide(L)'
;MKNFLLFKLIVLSLLLFNTNLKSADASKDPLFHLGIYGAYNYNFHSATFDNLPGIPCCAPTFNDGKGNGYSFGGLFDYELIPSINLEIRLGYSAIGADLKRSEIIGNAIARDPNTNQAVSNVEVEHFLSSNLNLISLEPTVHFKFFSQFVSLLGVKAGYLIGSKFEQYEKIISPNDIVFIDSDSRTRNVYSDVDIPDAKKFQIFGTIGLGYELNLSKNTLLVPQIRYQLPFLDISSVTWKAASFEFGASLKFPIYEPTHIKTEYEKIYIRDTTEVPAIDLENDRVVLVDSKETKELISFETHLLERVTVKETYRKEIAKPSTFESSIDVFGIAKDGSRERNPKMIIEEFEAEESFPLLPYIFFKTNSPDLNVTGLNLLDKHSIANFNEQEVKWNALEIYKDLLNIVAKRLNENPYANITLTGCNSNTGAEENNLELSRRRAEQVKDYLVDVWGIDSKRIKVNAQNLPANPSKGTVFDGQIENQRVEISSNAFNIVRPVRLKSISSQANPPHIEILAQIDKPSDLKAWELIVKQGDKELRKYSGVDVPESIKWEVEKEPVPKFEEPINFVLTGKDAFGAKTFSEKSVNIEQITVKNKRENLLDDKIIEKYSLIIFDFDKSQITDQHKILLKSIKENIKPNSKVTIIGYTDRIGDAQYNRELSLRRAYEVQNYLNIPQQNLTIKGLGNDNQIYENDSPQGRNYSRTVQIIIETPVK
;
A
#
# COMPACT_ATOMS: atom_id res chain seq x y z
N MET A 1 -9.98 91.29 5.14
CA MET A 1 -8.52 91.56 5.27
C MET A 1 -7.83 90.92 6.49
N LYS A 2 -8.53 90.45 7.55
CA LYS A 2 -7.87 89.76 8.69
C LYS A 2 -7.57 88.26 8.49
N ASN A 3 -8.34 87.54 7.66
CA ASN A 3 -8.10 86.10 7.44
C ASN A 3 -6.93 85.80 6.47
N PHE A 4 -6.49 86.79 5.68
CA PHE A 4 -5.36 86.66 4.76
C PHE A 4 -3.99 86.80 5.45
N LEU A 5 -3.97 87.42 6.64
CA LEU A 5 -2.75 87.64 7.44
C LEU A 5 -2.37 86.39 8.25
N LEU A 6 -3.37 85.68 8.79
CA LEU A 6 -3.17 84.45 9.55
C LEU A 6 -2.69 83.30 8.65
N PHE A 7 -3.20 83.22 7.42
CA PHE A 7 -2.76 82.25 6.42
C PHE A 7 -1.30 82.51 5.98
N LYS A 8 -0.90 83.77 5.80
CA LYS A 8 0.50 84.14 5.54
C LYS A 8 1.43 83.78 6.70
N LEU A 9 0.99 83.94 7.95
CA LEU A 9 1.80 83.61 9.13
C LEU A 9 2.05 82.11 9.30
N ILE A 10 1.06 81.27 8.99
CA ILE A 10 1.18 79.80 9.05
C ILE A 10 2.07 79.29 7.91
N VAL A 11 1.93 79.83 6.69
CA VAL A 11 2.80 79.47 5.55
C VAL A 11 4.24 79.93 5.79
N LEU A 12 4.44 81.12 6.37
CA LEU A 12 5.77 81.65 6.69
C LEU A 12 6.42 80.93 7.89
N SER A 13 5.65 80.46 8.88
CA SER A 13 6.20 79.67 10.00
C SER A 13 6.57 78.24 9.57
N LEU A 14 5.84 77.66 8.62
CA LEU A 14 6.17 76.35 8.04
C LEU A 14 7.42 76.39 7.13
N LEU A 15 7.69 77.52 6.48
CA LEU A 15 8.91 77.76 5.70
C LEU A 15 10.18 77.93 6.58
N LEU A 16 10.03 78.36 7.84
CA LEU A 16 11.16 78.64 8.75
C LEU A 16 11.57 77.46 9.65
N PHE A 17 10.81 76.35 9.66
CA PHE A 17 11.06 75.19 10.52
C PHE A 17 11.97 74.10 9.90
N ASN A 18 12.70 74.41 8.83
CA ASN A 18 13.69 73.50 8.24
C ASN A 18 15.12 73.93 8.62
N THR A 19 15.46 73.80 9.90
CA THR A 19 16.86 73.82 10.35
C THR A 19 17.38 72.39 10.52
N ASN A 20 18.41 72.07 9.71
CA ASN A 20 19.41 71.02 9.86
C ASN A 20 19.09 69.84 10.81
N LEU A 21 18.41 68.82 10.29
CA LEU A 21 18.44 67.46 10.83
C LEU A 21 19.18 66.53 9.85
N LYS A 22 20.47 66.80 9.62
CA LYS A 22 21.40 65.78 9.12
C LYS A 22 22.33 65.38 10.26
N SER A 23 21.94 64.34 10.99
CA SER A 23 22.80 63.60 11.91
C SER A 23 23.25 62.32 11.21
N ALA A 24 24.56 62.11 11.15
CA ALA A 24 25.20 60.92 10.61
C ALA A 24 24.98 59.73 11.56
N ASP A 25 23.95 58.93 11.29
CA ASP A 25 23.97 57.47 11.44
C ASP A 25 22.67 56.86 10.91
N ALA A 26 22.81 55.69 10.26
CA ALA A 26 21.82 54.83 9.58
C ALA A 26 21.48 55.17 8.10
N SER A 27 22.04 54.33 7.23
CA SER A 27 22.11 54.37 5.77
C SER A 27 20.99 53.59 5.05
N LYS A 28 19.72 53.86 5.35
CA LYS A 28 18.62 53.20 4.63
C LYS A 28 17.46 54.14 4.30
N ASP A 29 17.19 54.29 3.01
CA ASP A 29 15.96 54.88 2.51
C ASP A 29 14.76 53.99 2.91
N PRO A 30 13.60 54.58 3.28
CA PRO A 30 12.43 53.80 3.67
C PRO A 30 11.90 53.04 2.46
N LEU A 31 11.39 51.82 2.67
CA LEU A 31 10.82 51.02 1.58
C LEU A 31 9.54 51.64 1.03
N PHE A 32 8.70 52.17 1.91
CA PHE A 32 7.46 52.89 1.59
C PHE A 32 7.00 53.68 2.82
N HIS A 33 6.00 54.54 2.63
CA HIS A 33 5.32 55.22 3.73
C HIS A 33 3.89 54.71 3.88
N LEU A 34 3.47 54.51 5.12
CA LEU A 34 2.08 54.32 5.49
C LEU A 34 1.61 55.55 6.26
N GLY A 35 0.40 56.01 5.97
CA GLY A 35 -0.09 57.23 6.57
C GLY A 35 -1.59 57.28 6.74
N ILE A 36 -2.02 58.38 7.32
CA ILE A 36 -3.42 58.76 7.44
C ILE A 36 -3.59 60.17 6.90
N TYR A 37 -4.78 60.47 6.40
CA TYR A 37 -5.13 61.82 5.98
C TYR A 37 -6.49 62.23 6.54
N GLY A 38 -6.64 63.55 6.66
CA GLY A 38 -7.90 64.20 6.99
C GLY A 38 -8.04 65.49 6.19
N ALA A 39 -9.23 65.75 5.66
CA ALA A 39 -9.54 66.94 4.89
C ALA A 39 -10.96 67.43 5.17
N TYR A 40 -11.13 68.74 5.11
CA TYR A 40 -12.41 69.40 5.02
C TYR A 40 -12.78 69.59 3.55
N ASN A 41 -13.98 69.16 3.18
CA ASN A 41 -14.49 69.25 1.82
C ASN A 41 -15.46 70.43 1.73
N TYR A 42 -15.19 71.35 0.81
CA TYR A 42 -16.17 72.32 0.37
C TYR A 42 -16.76 71.84 -0.96
N ASN A 43 -18.02 71.41 -0.90
CA ASN A 43 -18.72 70.73 -1.98
C ASN A 43 -19.52 71.74 -2.79
N PHE A 44 -19.45 71.57 -4.11
CA PHE A 44 -20.20 72.34 -5.08
C PHE A 44 -20.90 71.39 -6.02
N HIS A 45 -22.21 71.47 -6.05
CA HIS A 45 -23.00 70.67 -6.96
C HIS A 45 -23.38 71.54 -8.15
N SER A 46 -23.28 70.99 -9.34
CA SER A 46 -23.87 71.55 -10.54
C SER A 46 -25.00 70.62 -10.96
N ALA A 47 -26.19 71.18 -11.10
CA ALA A 47 -27.39 70.44 -11.45
C ALA A 47 -28.07 71.13 -12.65
N THR A 48 -28.86 70.38 -13.41
CA THR A 48 -29.77 70.94 -14.41
C THR A 48 -30.96 70.00 -14.54
N PHE A 49 -31.79 69.95 -13.50
CA PHE A 49 -33.01 69.13 -13.48
C PHE A 49 -34.13 69.79 -12.66
N ASP A 50 -35.38 69.55 -13.05
CA ASP A 50 -36.56 70.13 -12.38
C ASP A 50 -37.00 69.28 -11.18
N ASN A 51 -36.98 67.95 -11.32
CA ASN A 51 -37.34 67.01 -10.27
C ASN A 51 -36.55 65.69 -10.35
N LEU A 52 -36.45 64.98 -9.22
CA LEU A 52 -35.87 63.63 -9.20
C LEU A 52 -36.85 62.60 -9.77
N PRO A 53 -36.38 61.49 -10.37
CA PRO A 53 -37.24 60.48 -10.99
C PRO A 53 -38.30 59.94 -10.02
N GLY A 54 -39.58 60.03 -10.40
CA GLY A 54 -40.70 59.56 -9.58
C GLY A 54 -40.99 60.39 -8.32
N ILE A 55 -40.26 61.48 -8.09
CA ILE A 55 -40.46 62.40 -6.97
C ILE A 55 -41.02 63.71 -7.54
N PRO A 56 -42.26 64.09 -7.20
CA PRO A 56 -42.84 65.35 -7.67
C PRO A 56 -42.09 66.53 -7.06
N CYS A 57 -41.65 67.45 -7.92
CA CYS A 57 -41.17 68.78 -7.53
C CYS A 57 -41.67 69.77 -8.57
N CYS A 58 -42.28 70.85 -8.13
CA CYS A 58 -42.80 71.91 -8.99
C CYS A 58 -41.75 73.00 -9.28
N ALA A 59 -40.46 72.75 -9.02
CA ALA A 59 -39.39 73.75 -9.12
C ALA A 59 -39.02 74.11 -10.56
N PRO A 60 -38.49 75.31 -10.82
CA PRO A 60 -37.72 75.58 -12.03
C PRO A 60 -36.31 75.05 -11.84
N THR A 61 -35.81 74.29 -12.81
CA THR A 61 -34.49 73.66 -12.89
C THR A 61 -33.47 74.07 -11.82
N PHE A 62 -33.10 73.14 -10.94
CA PHE A 62 -31.98 73.32 -10.01
C PHE A 62 -30.67 73.48 -10.79
N ASN A 63 -29.88 74.50 -10.45
CA ASN A 63 -28.68 74.88 -11.19
C ASN A 63 -27.38 74.59 -10.41
N ASP A 64 -27.35 74.94 -9.13
CA ASP A 64 -26.18 74.76 -8.27
C ASP A 64 -26.56 74.45 -6.83
N GLY A 65 -25.62 73.86 -6.11
CA GLY A 65 -25.73 73.56 -4.69
C GLY A 65 -24.39 73.70 -3.98
N LYS A 66 -24.42 73.94 -2.68
CA LYS A 66 -23.22 74.09 -1.86
C LYS A 66 -23.35 73.29 -0.58
N GLY A 67 -22.25 72.67 -0.17
CA GLY A 67 -22.23 71.80 0.99
C GLY A 67 -20.86 71.74 1.64
N ASN A 68 -20.85 71.20 2.85
CA ASN A 68 -19.63 70.96 3.60
C ASN A 68 -19.56 69.48 3.96
N GLY A 69 -18.37 68.92 3.91
CA GLY A 69 -18.14 67.54 4.30
C GLY A 69 -16.73 67.34 4.79
N TYR A 70 -16.38 66.08 5.04
CA TYR A 70 -15.05 65.69 5.47
C TYR A 70 -14.61 64.45 4.72
N SER A 71 -13.31 64.34 4.52
CA SER A 71 -12.66 63.15 4.01
C SER A 71 -11.58 62.69 4.96
N PHE A 72 -11.49 61.40 5.24
CA PHE A 72 -10.40 60.83 6.02
C PHE A 72 -10.18 59.38 5.64
N GLY A 73 -8.95 58.90 5.84
CA GLY A 73 -8.61 57.54 5.47
C GLY A 73 -7.15 57.21 5.68
N GLY A 74 -6.80 55.99 5.29
CA GLY A 74 -5.42 55.53 5.21
C GLY A 74 -4.84 55.83 3.84
N LEU A 75 -3.52 55.96 3.79
CA LEU A 75 -2.78 56.03 2.55
C LEU A 75 -1.55 55.14 2.62
N PHE A 76 -1.19 54.62 1.45
CA PHE A 76 0.09 53.98 1.18
C PHE A 76 0.79 54.81 0.12
N ASP A 77 2.07 55.12 0.33
CA ASP A 77 2.85 55.96 -0.57
C ASP A 77 4.20 55.30 -0.86
N TYR A 78 4.42 55.00 -2.14
CA TYR A 78 5.59 54.26 -2.60
C TYR A 78 6.37 55.07 -3.63
N GLU A 79 7.64 55.32 -3.32
CA GLU A 79 8.55 56.05 -4.18
C GLU A 79 8.96 55.15 -5.36
N LEU A 80 8.46 55.48 -6.55
CA LEU A 80 8.77 54.71 -7.76
C LEU A 80 10.17 55.06 -8.28
N ILE A 81 10.47 56.35 -8.31
CA ILE A 81 11.79 56.92 -8.61
C ILE A 81 11.97 58.23 -7.80
N PRO A 82 13.21 58.75 -7.64
CA PRO A 82 13.54 59.88 -6.73
C PRO A 82 12.85 61.24 -6.90
N SER A 83 11.74 61.35 -7.60
CA SER A 83 10.88 62.54 -7.69
C SER A 83 9.41 62.21 -8.01
N ILE A 84 9.06 60.93 -8.09
CA ILE A 84 7.72 60.45 -8.45
C ILE A 84 7.33 59.34 -7.49
N ASN A 85 6.21 59.52 -6.80
CA ASN A 85 5.66 58.46 -5.98
C ASN A 85 4.24 58.13 -6.43
N LEU A 86 3.87 56.88 -6.18
CA LEU A 86 2.52 56.40 -6.30
C LEU A 86 1.90 56.35 -4.91
N GLU A 87 0.88 57.16 -4.71
CA GLU A 87 0.09 57.18 -3.48
C GLU A 87 -1.27 56.55 -3.75
N ILE A 88 -1.66 55.58 -2.92
CA ILE A 88 -2.96 54.96 -2.95
C ILE A 88 -3.69 55.33 -1.67
N ARG A 89 -4.84 55.99 -1.79
CA ARG A 89 -5.70 56.34 -0.65
C ARG A 89 -6.91 55.44 -0.61
N LEU A 90 -7.23 54.96 0.58
CA LEU A 90 -8.50 54.31 0.87
C LEU A 90 -9.16 55.09 2.00
N GLY A 91 -10.33 55.66 1.73
CA GLY A 91 -10.97 56.50 2.73
C GLY A 91 -12.41 56.86 2.44
N TYR A 92 -13.02 57.45 3.47
CA TYR A 92 -14.38 57.94 3.48
C TYR A 92 -14.42 59.40 3.02
N SER A 93 -15.47 59.79 2.29
CA SER A 93 -15.73 61.18 1.90
C SER A 93 -17.23 61.49 1.95
N ALA A 94 -17.60 62.55 2.67
CA ALA A 94 -18.92 63.15 2.59
C ALA A 94 -18.92 64.29 1.55
N ILE A 95 -19.72 64.16 0.50
CA ILE A 95 -19.77 65.12 -0.62
C ILE A 95 -21.16 65.75 -0.80
N GLY A 96 -22.05 65.58 0.17
CA GLY A 96 -23.40 66.17 0.16
C GLY A 96 -23.42 67.69 0.04
N ALA A 97 -24.53 68.21 -0.48
CA ALA A 97 -24.79 69.64 -0.61
C ALA A 97 -26.29 69.98 -0.62
N ASP A 98 -26.58 71.22 -0.29
CA ASP A 98 -27.91 71.80 -0.36
C ASP A 98 -28.09 72.55 -1.67
N LEU A 99 -29.18 72.25 -2.37
CA LEU A 99 -29.65 72.93 -3.56
C LEU A 99 -30.91 73.73 -3.18
N LYS A 100 -30.90 75.01 -3.53
CA LYS A 100 -31.97 75.96 -3.20
C LYS A 100 -32.39 76.74 -4.43
N ARG A 101 -33.69 76.83 -4.66
CA ARG A 101 -34.24 77.68 -5.71
C ARG A 101 -35.54 78.33 -5.27
N SER A 102 -35.66 79.64 -5.47
CA SER A 102 -36.91 80.35 -5.26
C SER A 102 -37.52 80.78 -6.58
N GLU A 103 -38.85 80.69 -6.68
CA GLU A 103 -39.60 81.19 -7.83
C GLU A 103 -40.96 81.76 -7.42
N ILE A 104 -41.54 82.58 -8.30
CA ILE A 104 -42.89 83.12 -8.13
C ILE A 104 -43.83 82.37 -9.06
N ILE A 105 -44.75 81.59 -8.50
CA ILE A 105 -45.69 80.76 -9.25
C ILE A 105 -46.96 81.57 -9.55
N GLY A 106 -47.17 81.89 -10.83
CA GLY A 106 -48.29 82.72 -11.30
C GLY A 106 -49.65 82.02 -11.38
N ASN A 107 -49.70 80.70 -11.19
CA ASN A 107 -50.94 79.93 -11.15
C ASN A 107 -51.46 79.79 -9.71
N ALA A 108 -52.78 79.63 -9.53
CA ALA A 108 -53.41 79.61 -8.22
C ALA A 108 -53.25 78.25 -7.50
N ILE A 109 -52.03 77.94 -7.08
CA ILE A 109 -51.67 76.69 -6.39
C ILE A 109 -51.79 76.77 -4.86
N ALA A 110 -52.08 77.96 -4.34
CA ALA A 110 -52.17 78.25 -2.91
C ALA A 110 -53.50 78.94 -2.60
N ARG A 111 -53.96 78.88 -1.36
CA ARG A 111 -55.18 79.58 -0.89
C ARG A 111 -54.97 80.23 0.46
N ASP A 112 -55.75 81.28 0.72
CA ASP A 112 -55.92 81.77 2.09
C ASP A 112 -56.77 80.75 2.87
N PRO A 113 -56.25 80.16 3.96
CA PRO A 113 -56.95 79.13 4.71
C PRO A 113 -58.24 79.66 5.38
N ASN A 114 -58.35 80.97 5.63
CA ASN A 114 -59.51 81.57 6.29
C ASN A 114 -60.66 81.83 5.32
N THR A 115 -60.33 82.26 4.08
CA THR A 115 -61.33 82.68 3.09
C THR A 115 -61.55 81.65 1.98
N ASN A 116 -60.68 80.62 1.90
CA ASN A 116 -60.63 79.63 0.82
C ASN A 116 -60.45 80.21 -0.60
N GLN A 117 -60.05 81.49 -0.72
CA GLN A 117 -59.78 82.09 -2.02
C GLN A 117 -58.39 81.68 -2.52
N ALA A 118 -58.33 81.31 -3.81
CA ALA A 118 -57.08 80.92 -4.44
C ALA A 118 -56.19 82.14 -4.71
N VAL A 119 -54.91 82.04 -4.34
CA VAL A 119 -53.89 83.09 -4.43
C VAL A 119 -52.88 82.70 -5.51
N SER A 120 -52.66 83.59 -6.47
CA SER A 120 -51.65 83.49 -7.52
C SER A 120 -50.46 84.43 -7.24
N ASN A 121 -49.32 84.21 -7.90
CA ASN A 121 -48.05 84.92 -7.70
C ASN A 121 -47.46 84.72 -6.31
N VAL A 122 -47.35 83.45 -5.89
CA VAL A 122 -46.75 83.08 -4.60
C VAL A 122 -45.29 82.72 -4.79
N GLU A 123 -44.41 83.28 -3.96
CA GLU A 123 -43.00 82.93 -3.92
C GLU A 123 -42.78 81.64 -3.12
N VAL A 124 -42.23 80.62 -3.77
CA VAL A 124 -41.97 79.30 -3.22
C VAL A 124 -40.48 79.00 -3.28
N GLU A 125 -39.90 78.57 -2.14
CA GLU A 125 -38.57 77.99 -2.07
C GLU A 125 -38.67 76.48 -2.25
N HIS A 126 -37.89 75.97 -3.19
CA HIS A 126 -37.64 74.57 -3.42
C HIS A 126 -36.28 74.23 -2.83
N PHE A 127 -36.28 73.37 -1.82
CA PHE A 127 -35.08 72.93 -1.12
C PHE A 127 -34.84 71.46 -1.35
N LEU A 128 -33.60 71.10 -1.68
CA LEU A 128 -33.13 69.72 -1.74
C LEU A 128 -31.78 69.63 -1.04
N SER A 129 -31.71 68.92 0.07
CA SER A 129 -30.44 68.56 0.72
C SER A 129 -30.04 67.16 0.35
N SER A 130 -28.79 66.97 -0.03
CA SER A 130 -28.24 65.67 -0.37
C SER A 130 -27.23 65.22 0.69
N ASN A 131 -27.39 63.98 1.16
CA ASN A 131 -26.45 63.29 2.02
C ASN A 131 -25.76 62.18 1.22
N LEU A 132 -24.58 62.50 0.70
CA LEU A 132 -23.79 61.64 -0.18
C LEU A 132 -22.49 61.25 0.50
N ASN A 133 -22.35 59.96 0.83
CA ASN A 133 -21.22 59.42 1.56
C ASN A 133 -20.57 58.29 0.77
N LEU A 134 -19.26 58.39 0.56
CA LEU A 134 -18.49 57.48 -0.27
C LEU A 134 -17.41 56.78 0.54
N ILE A 135 -17.19 55.51 0.23
CA ILE A 135 -15.91 54.86 0.45
C ILE A 135 -15.20 54.82 -0.90
N SER A 136 -13.96 55.28 -0.94
CA SER A 136 -13.24 55.47 -2.20
C SER A 136 -11.82 54.94 -2.14
N LEU A 137 -11.39 54.38 -3.25
CA LEU A 137 -9.99 54.07 -3.55
C LEU A 137 -9.48 55.08 -4.57
N GLU A 138 -8.36 55.69 -4.28
CA GLU A 138 -7.80 56.76 -5.09
C GLU A 138 -6.29 56.55 -5.29
N PRO A 139 -5.89 55.89 -6.39
CA PRO A 139 -4.53 55.99 -6.88
C PRO A 139 -4.25 57.40 -7.40
N THR A 140 -3.16 57.98 -6.91
CA THR A 140 -2.65 59.30 -7.24
C THR A 140 -1.16 59.19 -7.49
N VAL A 141 -0.70 59.65 -8.65
CA VAL A 141 0.72 59.86 -8.86
C VAL A 141 1.03 61.27 -8.42
N HIS A 142 2.06 61.43 -7.60
CA HIS A 142 2.56 62.74 -7.27
C HIS A 142 4.00 62.96 -7.70
N PHE A 143 4.26 64.15 -8.23
CA PHE A 143 5.54 64.55 -8.79
C PHE A 143 6.09 65.70 -7.95
N LYS A 144 7.30 65.52 -7.41
CA LYS A 144 8.03 66.51 -6.62
C LYS A 144 8.67 67.53 -7.53
N PHE A 145 8.45 68.81 -7.26
CA PHE A 145 9.11 69.93 -7.94
C PHE A 145 9.52 70.99 -6.90
N PHE A 146 10.59 71.73 -7.19
CA PHE A 146 11.23 72.64 -6.21
C PHE A 146 11.49 71.99 -4.84
N SER A 147 11.91 70.71 -4.84
CA SER A 147 12.35 69.90 -3.69
C SER A 147 11.29 69.52 -2.64
N GLN A 148 10.23 70.32 -2.45
CA GLN A 148 9.25 70.12 -1.37
C GLN A 148 7.79 70.26 -1.82
N PHE A 149 7.53 70.84 -2.99
CA PHE A 149 6.17 70.92 -3.54
C PHE A 149 5.83 69.66 -4.31
N VAL A 150 4.62 69.14 -4.10
CA VAL A 150 4.11 67.95 -4.79
C VAL A 150 2.88 68.31 -5.59
N SER A 151 2.90 68.01 -6.89
CA SER A 151 1.71 68.02 -7.72
C SER A 151 1.03 66.66 -7.63
N LEU A 152 -0.28 66.64 -7.43
CA LEU A 152 -1.08 65.43 -7.23
C LEU A 152 -2.00 65.26 -8.43
N LEU A 153 -1.86 64.15 -9.16
CA LEU A 153 -2.76 63.79 -10.27
C LEU A 153 -3.25 62.37 -10.06
N GLY A 154 -4.56 62.20 -9.92
CA GLY A 154 -5.14 60.91 -9.55
C GLY A 154 -6.53 60.68 -10.13
N VAL A 155 -7.04 59.48 -9.90
CA VAL A 155 -8.42 59.11 -10.23
C VAL A 155 -9.03 58.48 -8.98
N LYS A 156 -10.12 59.07 -8.50
CA LYS A 156 -10.86 58.59 -7.33
C LYS A 156 -12.06 57.78 -7.78
N ALA A 157 -12.05 56.49 -7.44
CA ALA A 157 -13.18 55.59 -7.63
C ALA A 157 -13.91 55.45 -6.30
N GLY A 158 -15.10 56.04 -6.21
CA GLY A 158 -15.93 56.05 -5.00
C GLY A 158 -17.20 55.23 -5.16
N TYR A 159 -17.54 54.46 -4.13
CA TYR A 159 -18.85 53.82 -4.01
C TYR A 159 -19.69 54.55 -2.96
N LEU A 160 -20.85 55.05 -3.35
CA LEU A 160 -21.84 55.67 -2.49
C LEU A 160 -22.43 54.61 -1.55
N ILE A 161 -22.03 54.68 -0.30
CA ILE A 161 -22.57 53.87 0.78
C ILE A 161 -23.81 54.51 1.43
N GLY A 162 -23.99 55.82 1.21
CA GLY A 162 -25.22 56.54 1.52
C GLY A 162 -25.51 57.55 0.42
N SER A 163 -26.71 57.51 -0.13
CA SER A 163 -27.18 58.43 -1.17
C SER A 163 -28.63 58.81 -0.89
N LYS A 164 -28.81 59.62 0.15
CA LYS A 164 -30.14 60.03 0.61
C LYS A 164 -30.36 61.51 0.36
N PHE A 165 -31.62 61.92 0.27
CA PHE A 165 -32.00 63.32 0.15
C PHE A 165 -33.16 63.66 1.07
N GLU A 166 -33.22 64.95 1.39
CA GLU A 166 -34.37 65.59 1.98
C GLU A 166 -34.86 66.67 1.02
N GLN A 167 -36.16 66.77 0.82
CA GLN A 167 -36.76 67.76 -0.06
C GLN A 167 -38.00 68.35 0.58
N TYR A 168 -38.22 69.65 0.37
CA TYR A 168 -39.52 70.26 0.60
C TYR A 168 -39.72 71.47 -0.31
N GLU A 169 -40.98 71.80 -0.57
CA GLU A 169 -41.39 73.08 -1.13
C GLU A 169 -42.01 73.92 -0.02
N LYS A 170 -41.64 75.20 0.08
CA LYS A 170 -42.15 76.09 1.12
C LYS A 170 -42.57 77.44 0.56
N ILE A 171 -43.80 77.86 0.86
CA ILE A 171 -44.24 79.22 0.57
C ILE A 171 -43.46 80.19 1.46
N ILE A 172 -42.69 81.07 0.83
CA ILE A 172 -41.93 82.12 1.51
C ILE A 172 -42.79 83.38 1.61
N SER A 173 -43.50 83.75 0.55
CA SER A 173 -44.32 84.97 0.48
C SER A 173 -45.51 84.81 -0.48
N PRO A 174 -46.73 85.31 -0.18
CA PRO A 174 -47.12 86.06 1.01
C PRO A 174 -47.18 85.21 2.30
N ASN A 175 -47.16 85.91 3.43
CA ASN A 175 -47.38 85.30 4.73
C ASN A 175 -48.86 84.88 4.86
N ASP A 176 -49.12 83.86 5.68
CA ASP A 176 -50.46 83.35 6.03
C ASP A 176 -51.24 82.60 4.93
N ILE A 177 -50.61 82.34 3.78
CA ILE A 177 -51.15 81.49 2.70
C ILE A 177 -50.63 80.05 2.82
N VAL A 178 -51.44 79.06 2.44
CA VAL A 178 -51.10 77.62 2.43
C VAL A 178 -51.28 77.00 1.04
N PHE A 179 -50.58 75.92 0.73
CA PHE A 179 -50.81 75.16 -0.50
C PHE A 179 -52.20 74.52 -0.49
N ILE A 180 -52.92 74.54 -1.62
CA ILE A 180 -54.30 74.03 -1.69
C ILE A 180 -54.34 72.52 -1.42
N ASP A 181 -53.33 71.79 -1.88
CA ASP A 181 -53.25 70.33 -1.82
C ASP A 181 -52.81 69.78 -0.46
N SER A 182 -51.98 70.51 0.29
CA SER A 182 -51.47 70.06 1.59
C SER A 182 -52.08 70.77 2.81
N ASP A 183 -52.85 71.85 2.59
CA ASP A 183 -53.33 72.77 3.65
C ASP A 183 -52.21 73.25 4.60
N SER A 184 -50.98 73.25 4.10
CA SER A 184 -49.77 73.61 4.84
C SER A 184 -48.92 74.57 4.02
N ARG A 185 -48.04 75.32 4.72
CA ARG A 185 -47.03 76.16 4.05
C ARG A 185 -45.91 75.35 3.41
N THR A 186 -45.89 74.04 3.65
CA THR A 186 -44.95 73.11 3.06
C THR A 186 -45.67 71.97 2.37
N ARG A 187 -45.10 71.46 1.29
CA ARG A 187 -45.58 70.27 0.58
C ARG A 187 -44.41 69.53 -0.06
N ASN A 188 -44.68 68.34 -0.61
CA ASN A 188 -43.67 67.45 -1.20
C ASN A 188 -42.49 67.23 -0.25
N VAL A 189 -42.81 66.97 1.03
CA VAL A 189 -41.81 66.80 2.10
C VAL A 189 -41.32 65.36 2.11
N TYR A 190 -40.02 65.19 1.81
CA TYR A 190 -39.29 63.94 1.90
C TYR A 190 -38.12 64.14 2.86
N SER A 191 -37.89 63.19 3.77
CA SER A 191 -36.77 63.23 4.71
C SER A 191 -36.12 61.85 4.75
N ASP A 192 -34.79 61.84 4.65
CA ASP A 192 -33.93 60.66 4.69
C ASP A 192 -34.32 59.54 3.68
N VAL A 193 -34.79 59.93 2.49
CA VAL A 193 -35.22 59.02 1.41
C VAL A 193 -34.06 58.77 0.45
N ASP A 194 -33.95 57.56 -0.10
CA ASP A 194 -32.93 57.25 -1.10
C ASP A 194 -33.13 58.07 -2.39
N ILE A 195 -32.06 58.62 -2.93
CA ILE A 195 -32.07 59.32 -4.22
C ILE A 195 -32.45 58.30 -5.31
N PRO A 196 -33.56 58.51 -6.05
CA PRO A 196 -33.99 57.60 -7.11
C PRO A 196 -32.91 57.47 -8.19
N ASP A 197 -32.76 56.28 -8.75
CA ASP A 197 -31.76 55.94 -9.77
C ASP A 197 -30.33 56.40 -9.45
N ALA A 198 -29.97 56.49 -8.16
CA ALA A 198 -28.64 56.90 -7.74
C ALA A 198 -27.57 56.00 -8.35
N LYS A 199 -26.63 56.61 -9.08
CA LYS A 199 -25.47 55.93 -9.66
C LYS A 199 -24.46 55.69 -8.53
N LYS A 200 -24.57 54.52 -7.89
CA LYS A 200 -23.78 54.19 -6.69
C LYS A 200 -22.27 54.26 -6.91
N PHE A 201 -21.78 54.03 -8.12
CA PHE A 201 -20.37 54.19 -8.43
C PHE A 201 -20.11 55.57 -9.03
N GLN A 202 -19.15 56.29 -8.47
CA GLN A 202 -18.75 57.64 -8.86
C GLN A 202 -17.26 57.65 -9.19
N ILE A 203 -16.88 58.38 -10.24
CA ILE A 203 -15.48 58.55 -10.64
C ILE A 203 -15.17 60.04 -10.66
N PHE A 204 -14.05 60.40 -10.04
CA PHE A 204 -13.53 61.76 -10.05
C PHE A 204 -12.11 61.78 -10.60
N GLY A 205 -11.78 62.79 -11.38
CA GLY A 205 -10.39 63.17 -11.63
C GLY A 205 -9.89 64.02 -10.47
N THR A 206 -8.74 63.68 -9.91
CA THR A 206 -8.11 64.47 -8.84
C THR A 206 -6.97 65.30 -9.38
N ILE A 207 -7.00 66.60 -9.09
CA ILE A 207 -5.86 67.49 -9.29
C ILE A 207 -5.60 68.22 -7.99
N GLY A 208 -4.36 68.22 -7.50
CA GLY A 208 -4.02 68.88 -6.26
C GLY A 208 -2.58 69.33 -6.17
N LEU A 209 -2.32 70.11 -5.13
CA LEU A 209 -0.99 70.59 -4.77
C LEU A 209 -0.79 70.36 -3.27
N GLY A 210 0.39 69.88 -2.89
CA GLY A 210 0.79 69.70 -1.51
C GLY A 210 2.21 70.18 -1.27
N TYR A 211 2.60 70.23 0.00
CA TYR A 211 3.93 70.63 0.43
C TYR A 211 4.44 69.68 1.51
N GLU A 212 5.60 69.07 1.30
CA GLU A 212 6.17 68.09 2.21
C GLU A 212 6.98 68.76 3.33
N LEU A 213 6.57 68.50 4.58
CA LEU A 213 7.26 68.94 5.80
C LEU A 213 7.83 67.74 6.54
N ASN A 214 9.14 67.73 6.74
CA ASN A 214 9.79 66.71 7.58
C ASN A 214 9.52 67.05 9.05
N LEU A 215 8.71 66.24 9.74
CA LEU A 215 8.51 66.39 11.19
C LEU A 215 9.61 65.70 12.00
N SER A 216 10.22 64.66 11.45
CA SER A 216 11.35 63.92 12.02
C SER A 216 12.27 63.44 10.89
N LYS A 217 13.25 62.55 11.17
CA LYS A 217 14.20 62.08 10.15
C LYS A 217 13.52 61.59 8.86
N ASN A 218 12.39 60.86 8.95
CA ASN A 218 11.64 60.38 7.77
C ASN A 218 10.10 60.37 7.96
N THR A 219 9.55 61.00 9.00
CA THR A 219 8.09 61.20 9.13
C THR A 219 7.68 62.50 8.42
N LEU A 220 6.69 62.43 7.53
CA LEU A 220 6.27 63.54 6.68
C LEU A 220 4.88 64.03 7.06
N LEU A 221 4.70 65.34 7.20
CA LEU A 221 3.41 66.01 7.20
C LEU A 221 3.22 66.74 5.88
N VAL A 222 2.14 66.42 5.16
CA VAL A 222 1.86 66.95 3.83
C VAL A 222 0.53 67.68 3.83
N PRO A 223 0.48 68.97 4.20
CA PRO A 223 -0.67 69.82 3.90
C PRO A 223 -0.90 69.90 2.39
N GLN A 224 -2.16 69.84 1.98
CA GLN A 224 -2.54 69.74 0.58
C GLN A 224 -3.93 70.33 0.31
N ILE A 225 -4.10 70.80 -0.91
CA ILE A 225 -5.38 71.24 -1.47
C ILE A 225 -5.63 70.41 -2.71
N ARG A 226 -6.80 69.78 -2.81
CA ARG A 226 -7.17 68.90 -3.91
C ARG A 226 -8.53 69.33 -4.46
N TYR A 227 -8.72 69.16 -5.75
CA TYR A 227 -9.98 69.38 -6.43
C TYR A 227 -10.43 68.08 -7.08
N GLN A 228 -11.63 67.66 -6.72
CA GLN A 228 -12.28 66.44 -7.19
C GLN A 228 -13.25 66.80 -8.31
N LEU A 229 -12.88 66.44 -9.54
CA LEU A 229 -13.64 66.69 -10.77
C LEU A 229 -14.59 65.53 -11.06
N PRO A 230 -15.91 65.67 -10.88
CA PRO A 230 -16.85 64.58 -11.12
C PRO A 230 -17.04 64.30 -12.61
N PHE A 231 -16.91 63.04 -13.02
CA PHE A 231 -17.19 62.64 -14.40
C PHE A 231 -18.62 62.17 -14.61
N LEU A 232 -19.23 61.55 -13.58
CA LEU A 232 -20.57 60.97 -13.64
C LEU A 232 -21.58 61.83 -12.90
N ASP A 233 -22.85 61.74 -13.32
CA ASP A 233 -23.96 62.29 -12.55
C ASP A 233 -24.30 61.40 -11.33
N ILE A 234 -24.87 61.99 -10.29
CA ILE A 234 -25.27 61.32 -9.05
C ILE A 234 -26.49 60.43 -9.28
N SER A 235 -27.39 60.80 -10.18
CA SER A 235 -28.63 60.06 -10.52
C SER A 235 -28.81 59.98 -12.05
N SER A 236 -29.97 59.54 -12.53
CA SER A 236 -30.35 59.55 -13.95
C SER A 236 -30.55 60.97 -14.51
N VAL A 237 -30.69 61.97 -13.64
CA VAL A 237 -30.72 63.40 -13.99
C VAL A 237 -29.31 64.03 -14.05
N THR A 238 -29.18 65.16 -14.75
CA THR A 238 -27.91 65.92 -14.83
C THR A 238 -27.60 66.58 -13.49
N TRP A 239 -26.74 65.95 -12.70
CA TRP A 239 -26.37 66.42 -11.36
C TRP A 239 -25.00 65.89 -10.97
N LYS A 240 -24.00 66.77 -10.83
CA LYS A 240 -22.62 66.41 -10.49
C LYS A 240 -22.18 67.07 -9.20
N ALA A 241 -21.40 66.34 -8.40
CA ALA A 241 -20.88 66.81 -7.13
C ALA A 241 -19.36 66.97 -7.20
N ALA A 242 -18.85 68.20 -7.24
CA ALA A 242 -17.42 68.50 -7.16
C ALA A 242 -17.05 68.92 -5.74
N SER A 243 -15.78 68.74 -5.36
CA SER A 243 -15.30 69.12 -4.04
C SER A 243 -13.90 69.70 -4.07
N PHE A 244 -13.69 70.79 -3.35
CA PHE A 244 -12.35 71.21 -2.91
C PHE A 244 -12.06 70.60 -1.55
N GLU A 245 -10.99 69.82 -1.47
CA GLU A 245 -10.53 69.17 -0.25
C GLU A 245 -9.30 69.92 0.29
N PHE A 246 -9.45 70.52 1.47
CA PHE A 246 -8.37 71.19 2.19
C PHE A 246 -7.97 70.30 3.36
N GLY A 247 -6.79 69.67 3.29
CA GLY A 247 -6.41 68.67 4.26
C GLY A 247 -4.92 68.53 4.48
N ALA A 248 -4.55 67.58 5.33
CA ALA A 248 -3.16 67.20 5.54
C ALA A 248 -3.06 65.68 5.67
N SER A 249 -1.90 65.16 5.25
CA SER A 249 -1.56 63.75 5.35
C SER A 249 -0.36 63.59 6.26
N LEU A 250 -0.40 62.66 7.21
CA LEU A 250 0.73 62.29 8.05
C LEU A 250 1.24 60.92 7.61
N LYS A 251 2.48 60.87 7.15
CA LYS A 251 3.12 59.68 6.58
C LYS A 251 4.27 59.21 7.45
N PHE A 252 4.25 57.93 7.79
CA PHE A 252 5.27 57.28 8.60
C PHE A 252 6.13 56.36 7.73
N PRO A 253 7.46 56.43 7.86
CA PRO A 253 8.38 55.61 7.10
C PRO A 253 8.35 54.17 7.61
N ILE A 254 8.33 53.21 6.69
CA ILE A 254 8.53 51.80 7.01
C ILE A 254 9.87 51.36 6.47
N TYR A 255 10.73 50.88 7.37
CA TYR A 255 12.04 50.35 7.06
C TYR A 255 12.02 48.82 7.10
N GLU A 256 13.01 48.19 6.45
CA GLU A 256 13.30 46.78 6.72
C GLU A 256 13.59 46.58 8.22
N PRO A 257 13.04 45.54 8.87
CA PRO A 257 13.27 45.31 10.30
C PRO A 257 14.76 45.06 10.59
N THR A 258 15.33 45.78 11.55
CA THR A 258 16.67 45.51 12.10
C THR A 258 16.61 44.36 13.11
N HIS A 259 17.38 43.30 12.88
CA HIS A 259 17.45 42.13 13.77
C HIS A 259 18.18 42.46 15.09
N ILE A 260 17.54 42.20 16.24
CA ILE A 260 18.26 41.98 17.51
C ILE A 260 19.00 40.66 17.34
N LYS A 261 20.33 40.64 17.47
CA LYS A 261 21.08 39.38 17.38
C LYS A 261 20.83 38.56 18.64
N THR A 262 20.14 37.43 18.49
CA THR A 262 20.27 36.33 19.44
C THR A 262 21.49 35.54 19.01
N GLU A 263 22.51 35.50 19.86
CA GLU A 263 23.65 34.62 19.62
C GLU A 263 23.30 33.22 20.15
N TYR A 264 23.62 32.21 19.35
CA TYR A 264 23.33 30.82 19.66
C TYR A 264 24.65 30.09 19.87
N GLU A 265 24.86 29.60 21.08
CA GLU A 265 26.05 28.82 21.43
C GLU A 265 25.62 27.41 21.82
N LYS A 266 26.00 26.41 21.01
CA LYS A 266 25.73 25.01 21.30
C LYS A 266 27.02 24.31 21.70
N ILE A 267 27.12 23.90 22.96
CA ILE A 267 28.31 23.22 23.51
C ILE A 267 28.01 21.73 23.63
N TYR A 268 28.82 20.89 22.99
CA TYR A 268 28.78 19.45 23.18
C TYR A 268 29.86 19.02 24.16
N ILE A 269 29.48 18.36 25.25
CA ILE A 269 30.40 17.69 26.17
C ILE A 269 30.20 16.20 25.95
N ARG A 270 31.21 15.54 25.39
CA ARG A 270 31.16 14.12 25.05
C ARG A 270 32.08 13.34 25.96
N ASP A 271 31.51 12.44 26.74
CA ASP A 271 32.27 11.44 27.49
C ASP A 271 32.18 10.11 26.74
N THR A 272 33.31 9.44 26.48
CA THR A 272 33.33 8.18 25.74
C THR A 272 34.04 7.11 26.56
N THR A 273 33.32 6.03 26.87
CA THR A 273 33.89 4.85 27.52
C THR A 273 34.17 3.78 26.48
N GLU A 274 35.37 3.17 26.52
CA GLU A 274 35.72 2.05 25.65
C GLU A 274 35.38 0.72 26.34
N VAL A 275 34.58 -0.11 25.68
CA VAL A 275 34.18 -1.43 26.18
C VAL A 275 34.48 -2.47 25.10
N PRO A 276 35.15 -3.59 25.41
CA PRO A 276 35.34 -4.66 24.43
C PRO A 276 34.00 -5.34 24.13
N ALA A 277 33.73 -5.60 22.85
CA ALA A 277 32.55 -6.33 22.39
C ALA A 277 32.94 -7.42 21.39
N ILE A 278 32.36 -8.61 21.56
CA ILE A 278 32.78 -9.84 20.87
C ILE A 278 31.87 -10.14 19.67
N ASP A 279 30.67 -9.56 19.65
CA ASP A 279 29.61 -9.72 18.65
C ASP A 279 29.68 -8.72 17.47
N LEU A 280 30.76 -7.94 17.40
CA LEU A 280 30.91 -6.83 16.46
C LEU A 280 31.92 -7.13 15.36
N GLU A 281 31.55 -6.87 14.10
CA GLU A 281 32.46 -7.01 12.95
C GLU A 281 33.44 -5.83 12.84
N ASN A 282 33.03 -4.64 13.29
CA ASN A 282 33.83 -3.43 13.28
C ASN A 282 33.56 -2.63 14.56
N ASP A 283 34.53 -1.83 15.01
CA ASP A 283 34.32 -0.88 16.10
C ASP A 283 33.09 -0.01 15.81
N ARG A 284 32.22 0.15 16.81
CA ARG A 284 31.07 1.06 16.71
C ARG A 284 30.99 1.98 17.91
N VAL A 285 30.44 3.17 17.69
CA VAL A 285 30.19 4.15 18.76
C VAL A 285 28.68 4.27 18.93
N VAL A 286 28.19 3.97 20.13
CA VAL A 286 26.77 4.03 20.48
C VAL A 286 26.54 5.17 21.45
N LEU A 287 25.55 6.02 21.17
CA LEU A 287 25.07 7.02 22.12
C LEU A 287 24.30 6.30 23.24
N VAL A 288 24.78 6.42 24.48
CA VAL A 288 24.18 5.78 25.66
C VAL A 288 23.16 6.70 26.32
N ASP A 289 23.52 7.97 26.49
CA ASP A 289 22.66 8.97 27.11
C ASP A 289 22.91 10.34 26.49
N SER A 290 21.88 11.17 26.44
CA SER A 290 21.95 12.54 25.96
C SER A 290 21.02 13.42 26.78
N LYS A 291 21.59 14.45 27.41
CA LYS A 291 20.84 15.44 28.17
C LYS A 291 21.11 16.83 27.61
N GLU A 292 20.03 17.52 27.25
CA GLU A 292 20.07 18.90 26.82
C GLU A 292 19.63 19.83 27.97
N THR A 293 20.42 20.87 28.22
CA THR A 293 20.07 21.96 29.12
C THR A 293 20.19 23.28 28.40
N LYS A 294 19.15 24.11 28.52
CA LYS A 294 19.10 25.44 27.93
C LYS A 294 19.20 26.50 29.00
N GLU A 295 20.02 27.49 28.75
CA GLU A 295 20.17 28.66 29.60
C GLU A 295 20.13 29.92 28.73
N LEU A 296 19.36 30.91 29.16
CA LEU A 296 19.27 32.19 28.47
C LEU A 296 20.02 33.24 29.30
N ILE A 297 21.08 33.80 28.72
CA ILE A 297 21.94 34.79 29.36
C ILE A 297 21.70 36.13 28.68
N SER A 298 21.29 37.16 29.43
CA SER A 298 21.03 38.49 28.89
C SER A 298 22.22 39.43 29.01
N PHE A 299 22.55 40.09 27.91
CA PHE A 299 23.52 41.19 27.84
C PHE A 299 22.82 42.48 27.41
N GLU A 300 23.42 43.64 27.65
CA GLU A 300 22.82 44.95 27.31
C GLU A 300 22.55 45.13 25.80
N THR A 301 23.28 44.41 24.94
CA THR A 301 23.23 44.57 23.48
C THR A 301 22.69 43.36 22.73
N HIS A 302 22.57 42.19 23.38
CA HIS A 302 22.13 40.93 22.77
C HIS A 302 21.68 39.89 23.82
N LEU A 303 21.01 38.84 23.35
CA LEU A 303 20.64 37.66 24.16
C LEU A 303 21.50 36.47 23.69
N LEU A 304 22.09 35.72 24.63
CA LEU A 304 22.78 34.47 24.33
C LEU A 304 21.90 33.30 24.78
N GLU A 305 21.44 32.50 23.82
CA GLU A 305 20.82 31.20 24.10
C GLU A 305 21.92 30.14 24.06
N ARG A 306 22.34 29.66 25.24
CA ARG A 306 23.31 28.57 25.35
C ARG A 306 22.60 27.25 25.51
N VAL A 307 22.85 26.34 24.59
CA VAL A 307 22.38 24.96 24.65
C VAL A 307 23.57 24.06 24.94
N THR A 308 23.64 23.49 26.14
CA THR A 308 24.65 22.48 26.46
C THR A 308 24.05 21.10 26.27
N VAL A 309 24.63 20.32 25.38
CA VAL A 309 24.29 18.91 25.17
C VAL A 309 25.40 18.06 25.76
N LYS A 310 25.07 17.32 26.83
CA LYS A 310 25.96 16.32 27.40
C LYS A 310 25.60 14.96 26.81
N GLU A 311 26.52 14.38 26.07
CA GLU A 311 26.36 13.08 25.43
C GLU A 311 27.36 12.10 26.05
N THR A 312 26.86 10.94 26.45
CA THR A 312 27.70 9.82 26.88
C THR A 312 27.70 8.79 25.77
N TYR A 313 28.87 8.45 25.26
CA TYR A 313 29.07 7.44 24.23
C TYR A 313 29.75 6.21 24.82
N ARG A 314 29.41 5.05 24.29
CA ARG A 314 30.15 3.80 24.48
C ARG A 314 30.75 3.41 23.16
N LYS A 315 32.08 3.38 23.09
CA LYS A 315 32.82 2.84 21.95
C LYS A 315 33.07 1.36 22.20
N GLU A 316 32.39 0.54 21.43
CA GLU A 316 32.49 -0.91 21.49
C GLU A 316 33.64 -1.35 20.57
N ILE A 317 34.73 -1.85 21.17
CA ILE A 317 35.93 -2.30 20.45
C ILE A 317 35.78 -3.77 20.13
N ALA A 318 35.81 -4.07 18.84
CA ALA A 318 35.55 -5.39 18.33
C ALA A 318 36.77 -6.31 18.60
N LYS A 319 36.56 -7.49 19.22
CA LYS A 319 37.62 -8.48 19.49
C LYS A 319 37.19 -9.91 19.09
N PRO A 320 38.10 -10.73 18.53
CA PRO A 320 37.80 -12.13 18.20
C PRO A 320 37.53 -12.94 19.47
N SER A 321 36.60 -13.90 19.38
CA SER A 321 36.27 -14.76 20.52
C SER A 321 37.21 -15.97 20.63
N THR A 322 37.40 -16.46 21.84
CA THR A 322 38.05 -17.75 22.14
C THR A 322 36.99 -18.69 22.70
N PHE A 323 36.41 -19.53 21.84
CA PHE A 323 35.37 -20.49 22.18
C PHE A 323 35.76 -21.89 21.67
N GLU A 324 35.38 -22.89 22.44
CA GLU A 324 35.65 -24.31 22.17
C GLU A 324 34.38 -24.99 21.65
N SER A 325 34.58 -26.02 20.84
CA SER A 325 33.48 -26.85 20.35
C SER A 325 33.70 -28.31 20.74
N SER A 326 32.62 -29.04 20.98
CA SER A 326 32.65 -30.47 21.20
C SER A 326 31.46 -31.15 20.51
N ILE A 327 31.62 -32.44 20.22
CA ILE A 327 30.59 -33.25 19.56
C ILE A 327 30.46 -34.56 20.32
N ASP A 328 29.23 -34.89 20.69
CA ASP A 328 28.86 -36.22 21.11
C ASP A 328 27.91 -36.86 20.10
N VAL A 329 28.13 -38.14 19.82
CA VAL A 329 27.34 -38.90 18.85
C VAL A 329 26.68 -40.07 19.55
N PHE A 330 25.39 -40.24 19.32
CA PHE A 330 24.55 -41.28 19.89
C PHE A 330 23.81 -42.05 18.80
N GLY A 331 23.76 -43.36 18.94
CA GLY A 331 22.93 -44.24 18.14
C GLY A 331 21.57 -44.42 18.75
N ILE A 332 20.51 -44.26 17.95
CA ILE A 332 19.13 -44.54 18.37
C ILE A 332 18.64 -45.78 17.62
N ALA A 333 18.50 -46.89 18.33
CA ALA A 333 18.01 -48.14 17.78
C ALA A 333 16.49 -48.09 17.49
N LYS A 334 15.96 -49.09 16.77
CA LYS A 334 14.54 -49.16 16.38
C LYS A 334 13.57 -49.23 17.57
N ASP A 335 14.02 -49.76 18.71
CA ASP A 335 13.26 -49.81 19.95
C ASP A 335 13.33 -48.51 20.77
N GLY A 336 14.07 -47.50 20.28
CA GLY A 336 14.28 -46.22 20.94
C GLY A 336 15.43 -46.22 21.94
N SER A 337 16.14 -47.34 22.13
CA SER A 337 17.33 -47.38 22.98
C SER A 337 18.44 -46.49 22.42
N ARG A 338 19.19 -45.85 23.32
CA ARG A 338 20.18 -44.81 23.02
C ARG A 338 21.56 -45.25 23.49
N GLU A 339 22.53 -45.29 22.58
CA GLU A 339 23.91 -45.70 22.83
C GLU A 339 24.89 -44.59 22.49
N ARG A 340 25.87 -44.28 23.35
CA ARG A 340 26.90 -43.27 23.06
C ARG A 340 28.06 -43.91 22.28
N ASN A 341 28.56 -43.24 21.25
CA ASN A 341 29.59 -43.75 20.33
C ASN A 341 29.19 -45.12 19.73
N PRO A 342 28.03 -45.20 19.04
CA PRO A 342 27.51 -46.48 18.55
C PRO A 342 28.47 -47.11 17.53
N LYS A 343 28.47 -48.44 17.39
CA LYS A 343 29.03 -49.08 16.19
C LYS A 343 27.95 -49.08 15.11
N MET A 344 28.20 -48.45 13.96
CA MET A 344 27.24 -48.47 12.85
C MET A 344 27.38 -49.76 12.04
N ILE A 345 26.31 -50.50 11.87
CA ILE A 345 26.27 -51.69 11.01
C ILE A 345 25.34 -51.39 9.85
N ILE A 346 25.85 -51.53 8.63
CA ILE A 346 25.05 -51.48 7.40
C ILE A 346 24.98 -52.90 6.85
N GLU A 347 23.79 -53.47 6.88
CA GLU A 347 23.51 -54.81 6.36
C GLU A 347 22.81 -54.70 5.01
N GLU A 348 23.39 -55.30 3.97
CA GLU A 348 22.73 -55.45 2.67
C GLU A 348 21.95 -56.76 2.59
N PHE A 349 20.85 -56.75 1.85
CA PHE A 349 20.03 -57.93 1.57
C PHE A 349 19.30 -57.78 0.23
N GLU A 350 18.85 -58.89 -0.32
CA GLU A 350 18.04 -58.87 -1.54
C GLU A 350 16.61 -58.42 -1.21
N ALA A 351 16.20 -57.34 -1.86
CA ALA A 351 14.85 -56.82 -1.80
C ALA A 351 14.16 -57.01 -3.15
N GLU A 352 12.92 -57.48 -3.10
CA GLU A 352 12.05 -57.59 -4.26
C GLU A 352 10.73 -56.93 -3.95
N GLU A 353 10.28 -56.03 -4.82
CA GLU A 353 8.99 -55.37 -4.65
C GLU A 353 8.11 -55.55 -5.89
N SER A 354 6.87 -55.91 -5.65
CA SER A 354 5.82 -56.08 -6.65
C SER A 354 4.85 -54.90 -6.55
N PHE A 355 4.93 -54.04 -7.55
CA PHE A 355 4.14 -52.82 -7.69
C PHE A 355 2.92 -53.08 -8.56
N PRO A 356 1.70 -52.89 -8.04
CA PRO A 356 0.47 -53.10 -8.79
C PRO A 356 0.40 -52.10 -9.94
N LEU A 357 0.11 -52.59 -11.15
CA LEU A 357 -0.06 -51.75 -12.32
C LEU A 357 -1.52 -51.33 -12.41
N LEU A 358 -1.83 -50.09 -11.98
CA LEU A 358 -3.20 -49.58 -11.97
C LEU A 358 -3.68 -49.36 -13.42
N PRO A 359 -4.65 -50.13 -13.95
CA PRO A 359 -5.01 -50.09 -15.36
C PRO A 359 -6.00 -48.96 -15.69
N TYR A 360 -5.87 -47.82 -15.01
CA TYR A 360 -6.75 -46.66 -15.12
C TYR A 360 -5.97 -45.42 -15.53
N ILE A 361 -6.38 -44.76 -16.60
CA ILE A 361 -5.77 -43.49 -17.06
C ILE A 361 -6.73 -42.38 -16.70
N PHE A 362 -6.34 -41.52 -15.76
CA PHE A 362 -7.19 -40.41 -15.32
C PHE A 362 -7.00 -39.19 -16.21
N PHE A 363 -8.10 -38.58 -16.63
CA PHE A 363 -8.13 -37.39 -17.46
C PHE A 363 -8.56 -36.16 -16.66
N LYS A 364 -8.18 -34.98 -17.15
CA LYS A 364 -8.71 -33.72 -16.63
C LYS A 364 -10.17 -33.54 -17.03
N THR A 365 -10.90 -32.78 -16.22
CA THR A 365 -12.29 -32.42 -16.46
C THR A 365 -12.46 -31.80 -17.85
N ASN A 366 -13.44 -32.33 -18.58
CA ASN A 366 -13.85 -31.93 -19.92
C ASN A 366 -12.73 -31.98 -20.98
N SER A 367 -11.70 -32.81 -20.76
CA SER A 367 -10.58 -32.97 -21.70
C SER A 367 -10.38 -34.43 -22.12
N PRO A 368 -10.25 -34.72 -23.43
CA PRO A 368 -9.76 -35.99 -23.94
C PRO A 368 -8.24 -36.01 -24.14
N ASP A 369 -7.53 -34.92 -23.91
CA ASP A 369 -6.10 -34.81 -24.23
C ASP A 369 -5.25 -35.73 -23.34
N LEU A 370 -4.54 -36.67 -23.97
CA LEU A 370 -3.68 -37.62 -23.29
C LEU A 370 -2.44 -36.94 -22.68
N ASN A 371 -1.96 -35.84 -23.25
CA ASN A 371 -0.73 -35.17 -22.81
C ASN A 371 -0.87 -34.52 -21.43
N VAL A 372 -2.10 -34.26 -20.97
CA VAL A 372 -2.36 -33.63 -19.66
C VAL A 372 -2.67 -34.65 -18.54
N THR A 373 -2.56 -35.95 -18.84
CA THR A 373 -2.80 -37.05 -17.87
C THR A 373 -1.62 -37.29 -16.92
N GLY A 374 -0.45 -36.71 -17.22
CA GLY A 374 0.77 -36.88 -16.43
C GLY A 374 1.52 -38.18 -16.69
N LEU A 375 1.12 -38.95 -17.72
CA LEU A 375 1.85 -40.13 -18.19
C LEU A 375 3.10 -39.72 -18.97
N ASN A 376 4.13 -40.57 -18.90
CA ASN A 376 5.32 -40.49 -19.73
C ASN A 376 4.96 -41.04 -21.12
N LEU A 377 4.74 -40.16 -22.09
CA LEU A 377 4.47 -40.56 -23.47
C LEU A 377 5.78 -40.50 -24.26
N LEU A 378 6.22 -41.65 -24.76
CA LEU A 378 7.42 -41.76 -25.58
C LEU A 378 7.11 -41.37 -27.03
N ASP A 379 8.14 -40.95 -27.76
CA ASP A 379 8.10 -40.89 -29.22
C ASP A 379 8.54 -42.22 -29.84
N LYS A 380 8.29 -42.39 -31.14
CA LYS A 380 8.60 -43.60 -31.91
C LYS A 380 10.07 -44.04 -31.84
N HIS A 381 11.01 -43.13 -31.69
CA HIS A 381 12.44 -43.44 -31.63
C HIS A 381 12.86 -43.91 -30.23
N SER A 382 12.18 -43.42 -29.19
CA SER A 382 12.51 -43.70 -27.80
C SER A 382 11.97 -45.05 -27.30
N ILE A 383 10.94 -45.64 -27.95
CA ILE A 383 10.33 -46.91 -27.48
C ILE A 383 11.33 -48.07 -27.44
N ALA A 384 12.33 -48.09 -28.33
CA ALA A 384 13.31 -49.18 -28.41
C ALA A 384 14.20 -49.26 -27.16
N ASN A 385 14.40 -48.14 -26.47
CA ASN A 385 15.22 -48.06 -25.25
C ASN A 385 14.41 -48.30 -23.98
N PHE A 386 13.09 -48.49 -24.07
CA PHE A 386 12.24 -48.64 -22.89
C PHE A 386 12.43 -50.01 -22.23
N ASN A 387 12.92 -50.00 -21.00
CA ASN A 387 13.09 -51.19 -20.18
C ASN A 387 12.23 -51.12 -18.90
N GLU A 388 11.24 -52.01 -18.79
CA GLU A 388 10.40 -52.15 -17.60
C GLU A 388 11.21 -52.44 -16.32
N GLN A 389 12.41 -53.04 -16.43
CA GLN A 389 13.25 -53.36 -15.26
C GLN A 389 14.11 -52.17 -14.77
N GLU A 390 14.18 -51.08 -15.54
CA GLU A 390 14.97 -49.89 -15.21
C GLU A 390 14.10 -48.69 -14.77
N VAL A 391 12.78 -48.90 -14.66
CA VAL A 391 11.86 -47.89 -14.12
C VAL A 391 12.20 -47.60 -12.65
N LYS A 392 11.87 -46.38 -12.20
CA LYS A 392 12.12 -45.97 -10.82
C LYS A 392 11.36 -46.85 -9.83
N TRP A 393 11.99 -47.17 -8.70
CA TRP A 393 11.44 -47.97 -7.60
C TRP A 393 10.36 -47.20 -6.80
N ASN A 394 9.26 -46.85 -7.46
CA ASN A 394 8.15 -46.10 -6.88
C ASN A 394 6.87 -46.35 -7.66
N ALA A 395 5.77 -46.68 -6.98
CA ALA A 395 4.50 -47.05 -7.63
C ALA A 395 3.93 -45.94 -8.53
N LEU A 396 4.04 -44.66 -8.13
CA LEU A 396 3.53 -43.53 -8.91
C LEU A 396 4.43 -43.23 -10.12
N GLU A 397 5.74 -43.38 -9.99
CA GLU A 397 6.64 -43.25 -11.15
C GLU A 397 6.42 -44.40 -12.15
N ILE A 398 6.24 -45.63 -11.67
CA ILE A 398 5.86 -46.78 -12.51
C ILE A 398 4.52 -46.53 -13.22
N TYR A 399 3.55 -45.96 -12.52
CA TYR A 399 2.25 -45.59 -13.10
C TYR A 399 2.40 -44.60 -14.26
N LYS A 400 3.33 -43.63 -14.18
CA LYS A 400 3.54 -42.69 -15.30
C LYS A 400 3.93 -43.42 -16.58
N ASP A 401 4.60 -44.56 -16.47
CA ASP A 401 4.96 -45.43 -17.59
C ASP A 401 3.91 -46.50 -17.92
N LEU A 402 2.70 -46.45 -17.32
CA LEU A 402 1.63 -47.43 -17.52
C LEU A 402 1.43 -47.81 -19.00
N LEU A 403 1.29 -46.82 -19.87
CA LEU A 403 1.05 -47.07 -21.30
C LEU A 403 2.25 -47.68 -22.00
N ASN A 404 3.47 -47.30 -21.62
CA ASN A 404 4.71 -47.87 -22.18
C ASN A 404 4.86 -49.33 -21.77
N ILE A 405 4.56 -49.65 -20.51
CA ILE A 405 4.58 -50.99 -19.96
C ILE A 405 3.54 -51.87 -20.65
N VAL A 406 2.29 -51.39 -20.76
CA VAL A 406 1.22 -52.12 -21.45
C VAL A 406 1.56 -52.33 -22.93
N ALA A 407 2.05 -51.31 -23.62
CA ALA A 407 2.42 -51.40 -25.03
C ALA A 407 3.57 -52.38 -25.28
N LYS A 408 4.65 -52.30 -24.49
CA LYS A 408 5.76 -53.25 -24.56
C LYS A 408 5.27 -54.69 -24.37
N ARG A 409 4.46 -54.93 -23.34
CA ARG A 409 3.87 -56.26 -23.07
C ARG A 409 2.93 -56.72 -24.18
N LEU A 410 2.19 -55.82 -24.83
CA LEU A 410 1.36 -56.17 -26.00
C LEU A 410 2.20 -56.56 -27.22
N ASN A 411 3.35 -55.93 -27.44
CA ASN A 411 4.29 -56.34 -28.49
C ASN A 411 4.91 -57.71 -28.19
N GLU A 412 5.24 -57.98 -26.92
CA GLU A 412 5.76 -59.28 -26.47
C GLU A 412 4.70 -60.40 -26.48
N ASN A 413 3.40 -60.04 -26.55
CA ASN A 413 2.28 -60.98 -26.51
C ASN A 413 1.31 -60.77 -27.68
N PRO A 414 1.60 -61.32 -28.88
CA PRO A 414 0.81 -61.05 -30.10
C PRO A 414 -0.67 -61.46 -30.03
N TYR A 415 -1.03 -62.44 -29.19
CA TYR A 415 -2.40 -62.93 -29.03
C TYR A 415 -3.23 -62.16 -28.00
N ALA A 416 -2.61 -61.24 -27.26
CA ALA A 416 -3.29 -60.45 -26.26
C ALA A 416 -4.10 -59.33 -26.93
N ASN A 417 -5.37 -59.21 -26.54
CA ASN A 417 -6.27 -58.16 -26.96
C ASN A 417 -6.69 -57.34 -25.74
N ILE A 418 -6.82 -56.03 -25.94
CA ILE A 418 -7.28 -55.12 -24.89
C ILE A 418 -8.59 -54.43 -25.29
N THR A 419 -9.37 -54.08 -24.27
CA THR A 419 -10.51 -53.19 -24.41
C THR A 419 -10.27 -51.94 -23.58
N LEU A 420 -10.34 -50.79 -24.23
CA LEU A 420 -10.25 -49.46 -23.65
C LEU A 420 -11.66 -48.91 -23.45
N THR A 421 -12.07 -48.72 -22.20
CA THR A 421 -13.40 -48.20 -21.87
C THR A 421 -13.26 -46.79 -21.30
N GLY A 422 -13.66 -45.78 -22.08
CA GLY A 422 -13.65 -44.40 -21.63
C GLY A 422 -14.86 -44.06 -20.77
N CYS A 423 -14.62 -43.29 -19.71
CA CYS A 423 -15.60 -42.84 -18.73
C CYS A 423 -15.49 -41.33 -18.47
N ASN A 424 -16.54 -40.77 -17.90
CA ASN A 424 -16.71 -39.37 -17.52
C ASN A 424 -17.30 -39.27 -16.08
N SER A 425 -17.36 -38.08 -15.51
CA SER A 425 -17.92 -37.91 -14.15
C SER A 425 -19.45 -38.00 -14.10
N ASN A 426 -20.11 -37.93 -15.26
CA ASN A 426 -21.55 -37.76 -15.43
C ASN A 426 -22.14 -36.59 -14.62
N THR A 427 -21.38 -35.51 -14.49
CA THR A 427 -21.78 -34.30 -13.75
C THR A 427 -21.33 -33.05 -14.49
N GLY A 428 -22.06 -31.94 -14.31
CA GLY A 428 -21.69 -30.63 -14.86
C GLY A 428 -21.49 -30.67 -16.37
N ALA A 429 -20.36 -30.16 -16.86
CA ALA A 429 -20.03 -30.14 -18.29
C ALA A 429 -19.82 -31.55 -18.92
N GLU A 430 -19.67 -32.59 -18.11
CA GLU A 430 -19.50 -33.98 -18.57
C GLU A 430 -20.79 -34.82 -18.49
N GLU A 431 -21.91 -34.24 -18.05
CA GLU A 431 -23.18 -34.95 -17.91
C GLU A 431 -23.66 -35.53 -19.25
N ASN A 432 -23.94 -36.84 -19.27
CA ASN A 432 -24.34 -37.60 -20.46
C ASN A 432 -23.40 -37.49 -21.68
N ASN A 433 -22.13 -37.11 -21.47
CA ASN A 433 -21.18 -36.86 -22.56
C ASN A 433 -20.42 -38.14 -22.98
N LEU A 434 -21.11 -39.04 -23.66
CA LEU A 434 -20.52 -40.28 -24.19
C LEU A 434 -19.45 -40.03 -25.27
N GLU A 435 -19.55 -38.91 -25.99
CA GLU A 435 -18.57 -38.54 -27.01
C GLU A 435 -17.19 -38.25 -26.37
N LEU A 436 -17.17 -37.50 -25.26
CA LEU A 436 -15.95 -37.24 -24.50
C LEU A 436 -15.31 -38.56 -24.01
N SER A 437 -16.12 -39.46 -23.46
CA SER A 437 -15.68 -40.78 -23.04
C SER A 437 -15.05 -41.56 -24.19
N ARG A 438 -15.69 -41.59 -25.37
CA ARG A 438 -15.14 -42.26 -26.56
C ARG A 438 -13.81 -41.63 -26.98
N ARG A 439 -13.75 -40.31 -27.08
CA ARG A 439 -12.53 -39.57 -27.47
C ARG A 439 -11.36 -39.83 -26.54
N ARG A 440 -11.58 -39.93 -25.22
CA ARG A 440 -10.53 -40.31 -24.25
C ARG A 440 -9.95 -41.69 -24.57
N ALA A 441 -10.80 -42.67 -24.84
CA ALA A 441 -10.35 -44.03 -25.18
C ALA A 441 -9.68 -44.10 -26.55
N GLU A 442 -10.14 -43.32 -27.54
CA GLU A 442 -9.50 -43.17 -28.85
C GLU A 442 -8.10 -42.59 -28.72
N GLN A 443 -7.89 -41.54 -27.93
CA GLN A 443 -6.56 -40.96 -27.72
C GLN A 443 -5.54 -41.96 -27.14
N VAL A 444 -5.99 -42.82 -26.23
CA VAL A 444 -5.15 -43.91 -25.71
C VAL A 444 -4.86 -44.95 -26.80
N LYS A 445 -5.86 -45.31 -27.61
CA LYS A 445 -5.68 -46.22 -28.75
C LYS A 445 -4.68 -45.63 -29.76
N ASP A 446 -4.83 -44.36 -30.11
CA ASP A 446 -3.98 -43.67 -31.08
C ASP A 446 -2.52 -43.71 -30.62
N TYR A 447 -2.23 -43.45 -29.34
CA TYR A 447 -0.87 -43.60 -28.81
C TYR A 447 -0.31 -45.02 -28.98
N LEU A 448 -1.09 -46.05 -28.63
CA LEU A 448 -0.66 -47.45 -28.74
C LEU A 448 -0.44 -47.89 -30.20
N VAL A 449 -1.30 -47.45 -31.11
CA VAL A 449 -1.21 -47.80 -32.54
C VAL A 449 -0.10 -46.99 -33.21
N ASP A 450 -0.15 -45.67 -33.07
CA ASP A 450 0.70 -44.77 -33.82
C ASP A 450 2.13 -44.81 -33.30
N VAL A 451 2.36 -44.73 -31.99
CA VAL A 451 3.72 -44.70 -31.42
C VAL A 451 4.31 -46.10 -31.31
N TRP A 452 3.54 -47.03 -30.74
CA TRP A 452 4.03 -48.38 -30.39
C TRP A 452 3.77 -49.44 -31.47
N GLY A 453 3.06 -49.11 -32.54
CA GLY A 453 2.81 -50.01 -33.66
C GLY A 453 1.88 -51.17 -33.35
N ILE A 454 1.05 -51.09 -32.30
CA ILE A 454 0.11 -52.16 -31.95
C ILE A 454 -0.98 -52.26 -33.03
N ASP A 455 -1.26 -53.47 -33.52
CA ASP A 455 -2.35 -53.69 -34.49
C ASP A 455 -3.68 -53.20 -33.91
N SER A 456 -4.29 -52.20 -34.57
CA SER A 456 -5.56 -51.58 -34.19
C SER A 456 -6.71 -52.58 -33.98
N LYS A 457 -6.67 -53.76 -34.61
CA LYS A 457 -7.66 -54.84 -34.43
C LYS A 457 -7.60 -55.49 -33.05
N ARG A 458 -6.46 -55.40 -32.36
CA ARG A 458 -6.25 -55.92 -31.01
C ARG A 458 -6.79 -54.98 -29.92
N ILE A 459 -7.23 -53.78 -30.30
CA ILE A 459 -7.69 -52.74 -29.38
C ILE A 459 -9.15 -52.39 -29.67
N LYS A 460 -10.05 -52.87 -28.80
CA LYS A 460 -11.46 -52.51 -28.81
C LYS A 460 -11.69 -51.23 -28.00
N VAL A 461 -12.49 -50.30 -28.52
CA VAL A 461 -12.87 -49.06 -27.82
C VAL A 461 -14.35 -49.14 -27.41
N ASN A 462 -14.63 -48.83 -26.15
CA ASN A 462 -15.96 -48.67 -25.58
C ASN A 462 -16.07 -47.29 -24.90
N ALA A 463 -17.29 -46.77 -24.76
CA ALA A 463 -17.58 -45.53 -24.06
C ALA A 463 -18.81 -45.70 -23.15
N GLN A 464 -18.71 -45.19 -21.94
CA GLN A 464 -19.80 -45.14 -20.96
C GLN A 464 -19.72 -43.83 -20.17
N ASN A 465 -20.79 -43.49 -19.45
CA ASN A 465 -20.76 -42.32 -18.57
C ASN A 465 -19.92 -42.65 -17.33
N LEU A 466 -20.39 -43.54 -16.46
CA LEU A 466 -19.65 -43.94 -15.25
C LEU A 466 -18.87 -45.25 -15.44
N PRO A 467 -17.73 -45.43 -14.75
CA PRO A 467 -17.02 -46.71 -14.67
C PRO A 467 -17.89 -47.88 -14.17
N ALA A 468 -17.46 -49.11 -14.42
CA ALA A 468 -18.18 -50.30 -13.94
C ALA A 468 -18.30 -50.35 -12.41
N ASN A 469 -17.27 -49.87 -11.71
CA ASN A 469 -17.27 -49.62 -10.27
C ASN A 469 -16.94 -48.13 -10.03
N PRO A 470 -17.95 -47.25 -9.99
CA PRO A 470 -17.74 -45.82 -9.86
C PRO A 470 -17.49 -45.41 -8.40
N SER A 471 -16.63 -44.41 -8.22
CA SER A 471 -16.49 -43.71 -6.95
C SER A 471 -17.68 -42.76 -6.75
N LYS A 472 -17.93 -42.36 -5.49
CA LYS A 472 -19.13 -41.57 -5.13
C LYS A 472 -19.16 -40.21 -5.85
N GLY A 473 -20.04 -40.06 -6.83
CA GLY A 473 -20.15 -38.85 -7.66
C GLY A 473 -20.62 -37.59 -6.92
N THR A 474 -21.09 -37.69 -5.68
CA THR A 474 -21.45 -36.52 -4.84
C THR A 474 -20.24 -35.87 -4.17
N VAL A 475 -19.05 -36.47 -4.25
CA VAL A 475 -17.81 -35.94 -3.67
C VAL A 475 -16.85 -35.62 -4.81
N PHE A 476 -16.16 -34.48 -4.70
CA PHE A 476 -15.23 -34.01 -5.73
C PHE A 476 -14.17 -35.06 -6.10
N ASP A 477 -13.49 -35.64 -5.10
CA ASP A 477 -12.49 -36.69 -5.32
C ASP A 477 -13.05 -37.90 -6.09
N GLY A 478 -14.32 -38.25 -5.84
CA GLY A 478 -15.02 -39.33 -6.55
C GLY A 478 -15.39 -38.98 -7.99
N GLN A 479 -15.75 -37.71 -8.26
CA GLN A 479 -15.98 -37.23 -9.62
C GLN A 479 -14.70 -37.29 -10.46
N ILE A 480 -13.56 -36.89 -9.89
CA ILE A 480 -12.26 -36.95 -10.57
C ILE A 480 -11.84 -38.41 -10.82
N GLU A 481 -12.08 -39.33 -9.87
CA GLU A 481 -11.76 -40.76 -10.05
C GLU A 481 -12.58 -41.46 -11.15
N ASN A 482 -13.76 -40.94 -11.48
CA ASN A 482 -14.62 -41.48 -12.53
C ASN A 482 -14.20 -41.01 -13.94
N GLN A 483 -13.42 -39.94 -14.05
CA GLN A 483 -12.90 -39.39 -15.32
C GLN A 483 -11.69 -40.19 -15.79
N ARG A 484 -11.92 -41.41 -16.27
CA ARG A 484 -10.84 -42.34 -16.62
C ARG A 484 -11.09 -43.18 -17.87
N VAL A 485 -10.02 -43.68 -18.46
CA VAL A 485 -10.05 -44.82 -19.38
C VAL A 485 -9.59 -46.06 -18.63
N GLU A 486 -10.38 -47.12 -18.66
CA GLU A 486 -10.04 -48.42 -18.08
C GLU A 486 -9.46 -49.34 -19.16
N ILE A 487 -8.32 -49.97 -18.85
CA ILE A 487 -7.68 -50.97 -19.68
C ILE A 487 -8.06 -52.36 -19.15
N SER A 488 -8.73 -53.15 -19.97
CA SER A 488 -8.97 -54.57 -19.70
C SER A 488 -8.29 -55.43 -20.77
N SER A 489 -7.83 -56.61 -20.39
CA SER A 489 -7.08 -57.52 -21.27
C SER A 489 -7.64 -58.94 -21.16
N ASN A 490 -7.64 -59.70 -22.25
CA ASN A 490 -7.90 -61.14 -22.22
C ASN A 490 -6.71 -61.95 -21.64
N ALA A 491 -5.55 -61.30 -21.45
CA ALA A 491 -4.34 -61.91 -20.91
C ALA A 491 -3.84 -61.11 -19.69
N PHE A 492 -3.79 -61.76 -18.52
CA PHE A 492 -3.42 -61.12 -17.24
C PHE A 492 -1.98 -60.57 -17.24
N ASN A 493 -1.07 -61.18 -18.00
CA ASN A 493 0.32 -60.75 -18.10
C ASN A 493 0.50 -59.34 -18.69
N ILE A 494 -0.51 -58.78 -19.37
CA ILE A 494 -0.48 -57.39 -19.85
C ILE A 494 -0.57 -56.39 -18.68
N VAL A 495 -1.46 -56.64 -17.73
CA VAL A 495 -1.74 -55.74 -16.59
C VAL A 495 -1.19 -56.25 -15.26
N ARG A 496 -0.36 -57.29 -15.28
CA ARG A 496 0.26 -57.83 -14.05
C ARG A 496 1.09 -56.77 -13.33
N PRO A 497 1.28 -56.87 -12.00
CA PRO A 497 2.22 -56.04 -11.26
C PRO A 497 3.63 -56.03 -11.87
N VAL A 498 4.32 -54.91 -11.75
CA VAL A 498 5.73 -54.73 -12.11
C VAL A 498 6.57 -55.21 -10.94
N ARG A 499 7.46 -56.17 -11.17
CA ARG A 499 8.35 -56.73 -10.15
C ARG A 499 9.76 -56.22 -10.38
N LEU A 500 10.33 -55.55 -9.39
CA LEU A 500 11.69 -55.04 -9.40
C LEU A 500 12.51 -55.75 -8.32
N LYS A 501 13.79 -55.98 -8.60
CA LYS A 501 14.76 -56.59 -7.68
C LYS A 501 15.95 -55.64 -7.48
N SER A 502 16.39 -55.46 -6.25
CA SER A 502 17.56 -54.65 -5.92
C SER A 502 18.25 -55.16 -4.66
N ILE A 503 19.48 -54.69 -4.44
CA ILE A 503 20.14 -54.82 -3.14
C ILE A 503 19.71 -53.62 -2.32
N SER A 504 19.11 -53.87 -1.16
CA SER A 504 18.73 -52.84 -0.21
C SER A 504 19.64 -52.90 1.01
N SER A 505 19.76 -51.80 1.74
CA SER A 505 20.60 -51.68 2.92
C SER A 505 19.76 -51.28 4.13
N GLN A 506 20.04 -51.88 5.27
CA GLN A 506 19.44 -51.52 6.56
C GLN A 506 20.56 -51.11 7.53
N ALA A 507 20.34 -50.02 8.25
CA ALA A 507 21.28 -49.52 9.24
C ALA A 507 20.87 -49.91 10.66
N ASN A 508 21.85 -50.25 11.48
CA ASN A 508 21.72 -50.38 12.91
C ASN A 508 22.86 -49.63 13.62
N PRO A 509 22.58 -48.53 14.34
CA PRO A 509 21.28 -47.88 14.51
C PRO A 509 20.78 -47.20 13.22
N PRO A 510 19.45 -47.13 12.99
CA PRO A 510 18.88 -46.43 11.82
C PRO A 510 18.98 -44.90 11.91
N HIS A 511 19.08 -44.36 13.14
CA HIS A 511 19.21 -42.93 13.38
C HIS A 511 20.45 -42.65 14.23
N ILE A 512 21.14 -41.57 13.89
CA ILE A 512 22.24 -41.01 14.66
C ILE A 512 21.80 -39.65 15.20
N GLU A 513 21.89 -39.47 16.51
CA GLU A 513 21.69 -38.20 17.20
C GLU A 513 23.06 -37.58 17.51
N ILE A 514 23.23 -36.32 17.13
CA ILE A 514 24.49 -35.60 17.25
C ILE A 514 24.23 -34.41 18.17
N LEU A 515 24.92 -34.37 19.31
CA LEU A 515 24.91 -33.25 20.23
C LEU A 515 26.14 -32.38 19.94
N ALA A 516 25.92 -31.29 19.23
CA ALA A 516 26.94 -30.27 19.00
C ALA A 516 26.90 -29.26 20.15
N GLN A 517 28.04 -29.00 20.79
CA GLN A 517 28.14 -28.04 21.88
C GLN A 517 29.22 -27.00 21.58
N ILE A 518 28.90 -25.75 21.88
CA ILE A 518 29.82 -24.61 21.85
C ILE A 518 29.70 -23.92 23.20
N ASP A 519 30.82 -23.71 23.89
CA ASP A 519 30.86 -23.23 25.27
C ASP A 519 30.37 -21.77 25.42
N LYS A 520 30.54 -20.96 24.36
CA LYS A 520 30.08 -19.56 24.28
C LYS A 520 29.21 -19.34 23.04
N PRO A 521 27.96 -19.83 23.05
CA PRO A 521 27.09 -19.76 21.87
C PRO A 521 26.71 -18.32 21.48
N SER A 522 26.76 -17.36 22.42
CA SER A 522 26.52 -15.93 22.15
C SER A 522 27.55 -15.31 21.20
N ASP A 523 28.74 -15.90 21.11
CA ASP A 523 29.86 -15.37 20.33
C ASP A 523 29.88 -15.97 18.91
N LEU A 524 28.99 -16.92 18.65
CA LEU A 524 28.89 -17.65 17.40
C LEU A 524 28.14 -16.83 16.35
N LYS A 525 28.73 -16.68 15.16
CA LYS A 525 28.06 -16.09 14.00
C LYS A 525 27.47 -17.15 13.08
N ALA A 526 28.17 -18.25 12.91
CA ALA A 526 27.73 -19.38 12.10
C ALA A 526 28.40 -20.67 12.56
N TRP A 527 27.71 -21.79 12.40
CA TRP A 527 28.27 -23.12 12.56
C TRP A 527 27.95 -24.01 11.36
N GLU A 528 28.75 -25.04 11.19
CA GLU A 528 28.62 -26.06 10.16
C GLU A 528 28.99 -27.43 10.76
N LEU A 529 28.13 -28.43 10.58
CA LEU A 529 28.41 -29.82 10.89
C LEU A 529 28.40 -30.63 9.60
N ILE A 530 29.51 -31.27 9.28
CA ILE A 530 29.67 -32.14 8.13
C ILE A 530 29.81 -33.59 8.63
N VAL A 531 28.94 -34.47 8.12
CA VAL A 531 29.07 -35.91 8.28
C VAL A 531 29.70 -36.45 7.01
N LYS A 532 30.89 -37.05 7.10
CA LYS A 532 31.66 -37.53 5.94
C LYS A 532 32.18 -38.95 6.15
N GLN A 533 32.34 -39.67 5.05
CA GLN A 533 33.05 -40.95 4.98
C GLN A 533 34.24 -40.77 4.03
N GLY A 534 35.47 -40.81 4.56
CA GLY A 534 36.64 -40.36 3.81
C GLY A 534 36.47 -38.91 3.34
N ASP A 535 36.63 -38.69 2.02
CA ASP A 535 36.43 -37.39 1.38
C ASP A 535 34.97 -37.13 0.95
N LYS A 536 34.07 -38.13 1.06
CA LYS A 536 32.68 -38.01 0.62
C LYS A 536 31.81 -37.42 1.71
N GLU A 537 31.21 -36.27 1.43
CA GLU A 537 30.15 -35.69 2.26
C GLU A 537 28.88 -36.55 2.18
N LEU A 538 28.38 -36.99 3.33
CA LEU A 538 27.12 -37.70 3.47
C LEU A 538 26.00 -36.75 3.85
N ARG A 539 26.24 -35.86 4.81
CA ARG A 539 25.27 -34.85 5.25
C ARG A 539 25.98 -33.57 5.66
N LYS A 540 25.25 -32.46 5.57
CA LYS A 540 25.69 -31.15 5.98
C LYS A 540 24.56 -30.40 6.65
N TYR A 541 24.87 -29.79 7.78
CA TYR A 541 23.99 -28.96 8.57
C TYR A 541 24.69 -27.64 8.87
N SER A 542 23.96 -26.53 8.90
CA SER A 542 24.54 -25.22 9.18
C SER A 542 23.47 -24.30 9.77
N GLY A 543 23.90 -23.34 10.59
CA GLY A 543 23.00 -22.37 11.19
C GLY A 543 23.75 -21.27 11.92
N VAL A 544 22.98 -20.40 12.60
CA VAL A 544 23.50 -19.35 13.48
C VAL A 544 23.43 -19.77 14.94
N ASP A 545 22.36 -20.46 15.33
CA ASP A 545 22.17 -21.07 16.65
C ASP A 545 22.38 -22.58 16.56
N VAL A 546 23.17 -23.15 17.46
CA VAL A 546 23.40 -24.60 17.49
C VAL A 546 22.18 -25.27 18.12
N PRO A 547 21.47 -26.17 17.39
CA PRO A 547 20.32 -26.87 17.93
C PRO A 547 20.75 -27.84 19.03
N GLU A 548 19.86 -28.13 19.99
CA GLU A 548 20.14 -29.06 21.09
C GLU A 548 20.55 -30.46 20.59
N SER A 549 19.96 -30.93 19.49
CA SER A 549 20.32 -32.18 18.83
C SER A 549 20.08 -32.13 17.33
N ILE A 550 20.93 -32.82 16.57
CA ILE A 550 20.80 -33.02 15.13
C ILE A 550 20.56 -34.50 14.87
N LYS A 551 19.51 -34.83 14.13
CA LYS A 551 19.18 -36.22 13.78
C LYS A 551 19.56 -36.51 12.33
N TRP A 552 20.32 -37.58 12.14
CA TRP A 552 20.67 -38.13 10.83
C TRP A 552 20.02 -39.50 10.64
N GLU A 553 19.19 -39.61 9.61
CA GLU A 553 18.66 -40.88 9.10
C GLU A 553 19.69 -41.55 8.18
N VAL A 554 20.30 -42.64 8.66
CA VAL A 554 21.45 -43.28 7.99
C VAL A 554 21.04 -43.95 6.67
N GLU A 555 19.82 -44.51 6.63
CA GLU A 555 19.28 -45.26 5.48
C GLU A 555 18.84 -44.36 4.32
N LYS A 556 18.77 -43.04 4.54
CA LYS A 556 18.45 -42.08 3.48
C LYS A 556 19.69 -41.83 2.62
N GLU A 557 19.53 -41.76 1.30
CA GLU A 557 20.65 -41.46 0.39
C GLU A 557 21.22 -40.04 0.64
N PRO A 558 22.56 -39.82 0.50
CA PRO A 558 23.59 -40.84 0.31
C PRO A 558 23.81 -41.71 1.55
N VAL A 559 23.82 -43.04 1.36
CA VAL A 559 24.12 -44.05 2.41
C VAL A 559 25.63 -44.36 2.45
N PRO A 560 26.24 -44.63 3.63
CA PRO A 560 27.62 -45.12 3.72
C PRO A 560 27.82 -46.45 3.00
N LYS A 561 28.89 -46.56 2.19
CA LYS A 561 29.16 -47.77 1.37
C LYS A 561 30.51 -48.43 1.65
N PHE A 562 31.35 -47.80 2.46
CA PHE A 562 32.71 -48.25 2.75
C PHE A 562 32.88 -48.60 4.23
N GLU A 563 33.98 -49.28 4.55
CA GLU A 563 34.39 -49.64 5.93
C GLU A 563 35.15 -48.51 6.63
N GLU A 564 35.33 -47.37 5.97
CA GLU A 564 35.98 -46.19 6.57
C GLU A 564 35.09 -45.56 7.65
N PRO A 565 35.65 -45.16 8.81
CA PRO A 565 34.90 -44.50 9.87
C PRO A 565 34.13 -43.27 9.37
N ILE A 566 32.96 -43.05 9.96
CA ILE A 566 32.18 -41.84 9.71
C ILE A 566 32.69 -40.73 10.62
N ASN A 567 33.12 -39.63 10.02
CA ASN A 567 33.62 -38.47 10.71
C ASN A 567 32.55 -37.39 10.77
N PHE A 568 32.28 -36.92 11.98
CA PHE A 568 31.42 -35.79 12.29
C PHE A 568 32.32 -34.61 12.60
N VAL A 569 32.31 -33.59 11.74
CA VAL A 569 33.17 -32.42 11.84
C VAL A 569 32.32 -31.18 12.10
N LEU A 570 32.42 -30.61 13.28
CA LEU A 570 31.76 -29.36 13.67
C LEU A 570 32.76 -28.22 13.54
N THR A 571 32.35 -27.19 12.83
CA THR A 571 33.07 -25.94 12.68
C THR A 571 32.21 -24.80 13.20
N GLY A 572 32.67 -24.07 14.21
CA GLY A 572 32.06 -22.81 14.66
C GLY A 572 32.87 -21.62 14.15
N LYS A 573 32.20 -20.52 13.78
CA LYS A 573 32.83 -19.30 13.29
C LYS A 573 32.23 -18.07 13.99
N ASP A 574 33.07 -17.17 14.47
CA ASP A 574 32.64 -15.88 15.04
C ASP A 574 32.49 -14.77 13.97
N ALA A 575 32.16 -13.56 14.41
CA ALA A 575 32.04 -12.37 13.57
C ALA A 575 33.37 -11.97 12.88
N PHE A 576 34.51 -12.31 13.48
CA PHE A 576 35.86 -12.03 12.95
C PHE A 576 36.39 -13.12 12.01
N GLY A 577 35.71 -14.26 11.95
CA GLY A 577 36.13 -15.42 11.20
C GLY A 577 37.15 -16.31 11.91
N ALA A 578 37.39 -16.10 13.21
CA ALA A 578 38.03 -17.11 14.03
C ALA A 578 37.18 -18.37 14.03
N LYS A 579 37.83 -19.52 13.90
CA LYS A 579 37.16 -20.82 13.79
C LYS A 579 37.55 -21.72 14.95
N THR A 580 36.58 -22.49 15.42
CA THR A 580 36.78 -23.65 16.27
C THR A 580 36.42 -24.91 15.49
N PHE A 581 37.12 -26.01 15.77
CA PHE A 581 36.90 -27.28 15.11
C PHE A 581 36.87 -28.40 16.14
N SER A 582 35.87 -29.28 16.01
CA SER A 582 35.84 -30.56 16.72
C SER A 582 35.50 -31.67 15.73
N GLU A 583 36.10 -32.83 15.93
CA GLU A 583 35.89 -34.01 15.11
C GLU A 583 35.61 -35.21 15.99
N LYS A 584 34.61 -36.00 15.60
CA LYS A 584 34.27 -37.26 16.24
C LYS A 584 34.13 -38.34 15.18
N SER A 585 34.80 -39.47 15.38
CA SER A 585 34.71 -40.61 14.46
C SER A 585 33.88 -41.73 15.07
N VAL A 586 33.08 -42.38 14.23
CA VAL A 586 32.31 -43.56 14.57
C VAL A 586 32.67 -44.69 13.61
N ASN A 587 32.98 -45.86 14.16
CA ASN A 587 33.28 -47.04 13.36
C ASN A 587 32.02 -47.57 12.68
N ILE A 588 32.22 -48.09 11.47
CA ILE A 588 31.20 -48.73 10.67
C ILE A 588 31.60 -50.19 10.39
N GLU A 589 30.63 -51.04 10.11
CA GLU A 589 30.78 -52.41 9.63
C GLU A 589 29.81 -52.63 8.46
N GLN A 590 30.31 -53.14 7.34
CA GLN A 590 29.55 -53.37 6.11
C GLN A 590 29.31 -54.87 5.90
N ILE A 591 28.10 -55.33 6.18
CA ILE A 591 27.69 -56.71 5.96
C ILE A 591 27.00 -56.80 4.59
N THR A 592 27.81 -56.84 3.52
CA THR A 592 27.32 -56.90 2.13
C THR A 592 26.78 -58.29 1.76
N VAL A 593 25.91 -58.37 0.75
CA VAL A 593 25.43 -59.67 0.21
C VAL A 593 26.61 -60.56 -0.23
N LYS A 594 27.64 -59.95 -0.80
CA LYS A 594 28.89 -60.65 -1.18
C LYS A 594 29.60 -61.21 0.05
N ASN A 595 29.80 -60.39 1.08
CA ASN A 595 30.46 -60.81 2.33
C ASN A 595 29.72 -61.98 2.99
N LYS A 596 28.38 -61.93 3.03
CA LYS A 596 27.55 -63.02 3.59
C LYS A 596 27.73 -64.33 2.83
N ARG A 597 27.75 -64.29 1.49
CA ARG A 597 27.96 -65.47 0.64
C ARG A 597 29.36 -66.06 0.79
N GLU A 598 30.39 -65.23 0.88
CA GLU A 598 31.79 -65.68 1.03
C GLU A 598 32.04 -66.31 2.41
N ASN A 599 31.41 -65.77 3.47
CA ASN A 599 31.63 -66.20 4.86
C ASN A 599 30.52 -67.12 5.41
N LEU A 600 29.55 -67.52 4.58
CA LEU A 600 28.39 -68.35 4.96
C LEU A 600 27.63 -67.77 6.17
N LEU A 601 27.43 -66.46 6.18
CA LEU A 601 26.65 -65.76 7.21
C LEU A 601 25.15 -65.90 6.91
N ASP A 602 24.33 -65.82 7.95
CA ASP A 602 22.87 -65.76 7.79
C ASP A 602 22.48 -64.54 6.92
N ASP A 603 21.52 -64.76 6.02
CA ASP A 603 21.01 -63.72 5.14
C ASP A 603 19.47 -63.75 5.10
N LYS A 604 18.86 -62.77 4.46
CA LYS A 604 17.41 -62.65 4.33
C LYS A 604 17.04 -62.12 2.96
N ILE A 605 15.89 -62.55 2.47
CA ILE A 605 15.24 -61.95 1.30
C ILE A 605 13.96 -61.27 1.79
N ILE A 606 13.79 -60.00 1.43
CA ILE A 606 12.57 -59.26 1.72
C ILE A 606 11.77 -59.10 0.43
N GLU A 607 10.60 -59.72 0.38
CA GLU A 607 9.65 -59.57 -0.71
C GLU A 607 8.46 -58.73 -0.26
N LYS A 608 8.17 -57.64 -0.97
CA LYS A 608 7.04 -56.77 -0.68
C LYS A 608 6.05 -56.79 -1.84
N TYR A 609 4.79 -57.09 -1.54
CA TYR A 609 3.71 -57.13 -2.51
C TYR A 609 2.67 -56.08 -2.15
N SER A 610 2.41 -55.15 -3.06
CA SER A 610 1.30 -54.21 -2.91
C SER A 610 0.10 -54.67 -3.74
N LEU A 611 -1.05 -54.81 -3.09
CA LEU A 611 -2.27 -55.38 -3.64
C LEU A 611 -3.37 -54.31 -3.68
N ILE A 612 -3.64 -53.73 -4.86
CA ILE A 612 -4.82 -52.87 -5.08
C ILE A 612 -6.00 -53.79 -5.41
N ILE A 613 -6.52 -54.45 -4.38
CA ILE A 613 -7.41 -55.59 -4.57
C ILE A 613 -8.91 -55.29 -4.41
N PHE A 614 -9.26 -54.03 -4.09
CA PHE A 614 -10.62 -53.65 -3.71
C PHE A 614 -11.13 -52.40 -4.43
N ASP A 615 -12.33 -52.49 -4.99
CA ASP A 615 -13.09 -51.31 -5.41
C ASP A 615 -13.44 -50.43 -4.19
N PHE A 616 -13.90 -49.21 -4.46
CA PHE A 616 -14.42 -48.30 -3.45
C PHE A 616 -15.43 -49.02 -2.53
N ASP A 617 -15.16 -48.97 -1.22
CA ASP A 617 -15.99 -49.54 -0.14
C ASP A 617 -16.22 -51.07 -0.17
N LYS A 618 -15.40 -51.84 -0.91
CA LYS A 618 -15.48 -53.32 -0.94
C LYS A 618 -14.31 -54.00 -0.22
N SER A 619 -14.51 -55.26 0.18
CA SER A 619 -13.49 -56.13 0.80
C SER A 619 -13.38 -57.52 0.14
N GLN A 620 -14.01 -57.75 -1.01
CA GLN A 620 -14.00 -59.05 -1.70
C GLN A 620 -12.83 -59.18 -2.69
N ILE A 621 -12.15 -60.32 -2.70
CA ILE A 621 -11.03 -60.63 -3.60
C ILE A 621 -11.56 -61.06 -4.98
N THR A 622 -11.18 -60.34 -6.05
CA THR A 622 -11.53 -60.70 -7.43
C THR A 622 -10.74 -61.91 -7.94
N ASP A 623 -11.20 -62.56 -9.01
CA ASP A 623 -10.52 -63.74 -9.56
C ASP A 623 -9.11 -63.44 -10.10
N GLN A 624 -8.87 -62.23 -10.61
CA GLN A 624 -7.52 -61.79 -11.00
C GLN A 624 -6.58 -61.67 -9.79
N HIS A 625 -7.10 -61.20 -8.65
CA HIS A 625 -6.34 -61.09 -7.41
C HIS A 625 -6.04 -62.46 -6.78
N LYS A 626 -6.92 -63.46 -6.96
CA LYS A 626 -6.65 -64.85 -6.55
C LYS A 626 -5.44 -65.45 -7.27
N ILE A 627 -5.23 -65.13 -8.55
CA ILE A 627 -4.05 -65.58 -9.32
C ILE A 627 -2.76 -65.04 -8.67
N LEU A 628 -2.73 -63.74 -8.35
CA LEU A 628 -1.58 -63.11 -7.71
C LEU A 628 -1.34 -63.66 -6.30
N LEU A 629 -2.38 -63.76 -5.47
CA LEU A 629 -2.28 -64.31 -4.12
C LEU A 629 -1.81 -65.77 -4.12
N LYS A 630 -2.20 -66.57 -5.13
CA LYS A 630 -1.69 -67.94 -5.30
C LYS A 630 -0.17 -67.93 -5.53
N SER A 631 0.33 -67.05 -6.40
CA SER A 631 1.77 -66.91 -6.65
C SER A 631 2.52 -66.42 -5.39
N ILE A 632 1.95 -65.47 -4.63
CA ILE A 632 2.54 -65.02 -3.36
C ILE A 632 2.64 -66.17 -2.37
N LYS A 633 1.61 -67.01 -2.27
CA LYS A 633 1.59 -68.17 -1.37
C LYS A 633 2.70 -69.18 -1.67
N GLU A 634 3.07 -69.37 -2.94
CA GLU A 634 4.16 -70.26 -3.36
C GLU A 634 5.56 -69.75 -2.91
N ASN A 635 5.69 -68.44 -2.66
CA ASN A 635 6.93 -67.83 -2.20
C ASN A 635 7.09 -67.87 -0.67
N ILE A 636 6.00 -67.96 0.11
CA ILE A 636 6.04 -68.05 1.57
C ILE A 636 6.63 -69.42 1.99
N LYS A 637 7.78 -69.40 2.67
CA LYS A 637 8.43 -70.60 3.23
C LYS A 637 8.00 -70.83 4.69
N PRO A 638 8.17 -72.04 5.24
CA PRO A 638 7.78 -72.32 6.63
C PRO A 638 8.47 -71.44 7.68
N ASN A 639 9.66 -70.93 7.38
CA ASN A 639 10.43 -70.02 8.22
C ASN A 639 10.23 -68.53 7.87
N SER A 640 9.41 -68.20 6.86
CA SER A 640 9.14 -66.82 6.49
C SER A 640 8.29 -66.13 7.55
N LYS A 641 8.65 -64.90 7.89
CA LYS A 641 7.81 -63.98 8.66
C LYS A 641 7.00 -63.14 7.70
N VAL A 642 5.69 -63.05 7.90
CA VAL A 642 4.78 -62.33 7.02
C VAL A 642 4.07 -61.21 7.78
N THR A 643 4.18 -59.99 7.27
CA THR A 643 3.43 -58.85 7.76
C THR A 643 2.41 -58.43 6.72
N ILE A 644 1.12 -58.37 7.09
CA ILE A 644 0.02 -57.92 6.23
C ILE A 644 -0.50 -56.59 6.78
N ILE A 645 -0.44 -55.54 5.98
CA ILE A 645 -0.85 -54.19 6.37
C ILE A 645 -1.92 -53.68 5.42
N GLY A 646 -3.09 -53.36 5.93
CA GLY A 646 -4.15 -52.70 5.17
C GLY A 646 -4.07 -51.18 5.26
N TYR A 647 -4.30 -50.52 4.13
CA TYR A 647 -4.39 -49.06 4.01
C TYR A 647 -5.70 -48.66 3.31
N THR A 648 -6.16 -47.43 3.56
CA THR A 648 -7.25 -46.78 2.83
C THR A 648 -6.79 -45.43 2.29
N ASP A 649 -7.59 -44.84 1.40
CA ASP A 649 -7.45 -43.44 1.02
C ASP A 649 -8.05 -42.51 2.08
N ARG A 650 -8.00 -41.20 1.83
CA ARG A 650 -8.57 -40.16 2.70
C ARG A 650 -10.10 -40.06 2.67
N ILE A 651 -10.78 -40.78 1.77
CA ILE A 651 -12.22 -40.62 1.57
C ILE A 651 -12.95 -41.42 2.64
N GLY A 652 -13.71 -40.73 3.49
CA GLY A 652 -14.52 -41.34 4.55
C GLY A 652 -14.01 -41.05 5.96
N ASP A 653 -14.70 -41.60 6.95
CA ASP A 653 -14.34 -41.45 8.37
C ASP A 653 -13.08 -42.27 8.72
N ALA A 654 -12.21 -41.72 9.57
CA ALA A 654 -10.93 -42.33 9.92
C ALA A 654 -11.09 -43.65 10.69
N GLN A 655 -12.03 -43.73 11.63
CA GLN A 655 -12.30 -44.96 12.38
C GLN A 655 -12.84 -46.03 11.44
N TYR A 656 -13.78 -45.67 10.57
CA TYR A 656 -14.32 -46.58 9.54
C TYR A 656 -13.21 -47.12 8.63
N ASN A 657 -12.30 -46.25 8.18
CA ASN A 657 -11.17 -46.59 7.33
C ASN A 657 -10.18 -47.55 8.02
N ARG A 658 -9.93 -47.37 9.31
CA ARG A 658 -9.12 -48.30 10.12
C ARG A 658 -9.74 -49.68 10.21
N GLU A 659 -11.05 -49.77 10.44
CA GLU A 659 -11.76 -51.05 10.48
C GLU A 659 -11.82 -51.72 9.09
N LEU A 660 -12.05 -50.94 8.03
CA LEU A 660 -12.10 -51.44 6.64
C LEU A 660 -10.75 -52.00 6.20
N SER A 661 -9.65 -51.27 6.44
CA SER A 661 -8.30 -51.76 6.14
C SER A 661 -7.95 -53.02 6.91
N LEU A 662 -8.36 -53.12 8.19
CA LEU A 662 -8.15 -54.32 8.99
C LEU A 662 -8.93 -55.52 8.44
N ARG A 663 -10.22 -55.35 8.09
CA ARG A 663 -11.03 -56.41 7.44
C ARG A 663 -10.38 -56.90 6.15
N ARG A 664 -9.91 -55.98 5.31
CA ARG A 664 -9.20 -56.27 4.06
C ARG A 664 -7.91 -57.10 4.28
N ALA A 665 -7.15 -56.77 5.33
CA ALA A 665 -5.95 -57.53 5.69
C ALA A 665 -6.29 -58.96 6.18
N TYR A 666 -7.38 -59.13 6.93
CA TYR A 666 -7.87 -60.46 7.33
C TYR A 666 -8.33 -61.31 6.15
N GLU A 667 -9.01 -60.73 5.16
CA GLU A 667 -9.41 -61.46 3.94
C GLU A 667 -8.19 -62.03 3.18
N VAL A 668 -7.13 -61.23 3.05
CA VAL A 668 -5.86 -61.68 2.45
C VAL A 668 -5.22 -62.79 3.28
N GLN A 669 -5.21 -62.63 4.60
CA GLN A 669 -4.68 -63.64 5.52
C GLN A 669 -5.42 -64.98 5.42
N ASN A 670 -6.75 -64.94 5.42
CA ASN A 670 -7.62 -66.12 5.29
C ASN A 670 -7.31 -66.89 3.99
N TYR A 671 -7.04 -66.19 2.90
CA TYR A 671 -6.66 -66.82 1.63
C TYR A 671 -5.26 -67.45 1.65
N LEU A 672 -4.27 -66.74 2.21
CA LEU A 672 -2.88 -67.20 2.26
C LEU A 672 -2.67 -68.36 3.25
N ASN A 673 -3.49 -68.45 4.31
CA ASN A 673 -3.44 -69.49 5.35
C ASN A 673 -2.06 -69.60 6.03
N ILE A 674 -1.55 -68.47 6.52
CA ILE A 674 -0.22 -68.36 7.15
C ILE A 674 -0.33 -68.76 8.65
N PRO A 675 0.62 -69.53 9.21
CA PRO A 675 0.66 -69.85 10.63
C PRO A 675 0.70 -68.60 11.51
N GLN A 676 -0.10 -68.57 12.57
CA GLN A 676 -0.23 -67.40 13.46
C GLN A 676 1.11 -66.98 14.08
N GLN A 677 2.02 -67.92 14.40
CA GLN A 677 3.33 -67.59 14.96
C GLN A 677 4.25 -66.79 14.01
N ASN A 678 3.98 -66.82 12.70
CA ASN A 678 4.80 -66.17 11.67
C ASN A 678 4.12 -64.91 11.11
N LEU A 679 2.96 -64.52 11.64
CA LEU A 679 2.07 -63.57 11.02
C LEU A 679 1.88 -62.33 11.90
N THR A 680 1.99 -61.16 11.28
CA THR A 680 1.60 -59.88 11.89
C THR A 680 0.57 -59.20 10.98
N ILE A 681 -0.57 -58.80 11.54
CA ILE A 681 -1.61 -58.06 10.81
C ILE A 681 -1.79 -56.67 11.40
N LYS A 682 -1.88 -55.65 10.53
CA LYS A 682 -2.14 -54.25 10.92
C LYS A 682 -3.18 -53.63 9.99
N GLY A 683 -4.15 -52.91 10.54
CA GLY A 683 -5.04 -52.02 9.79
C GLY A 683 -4.70 -50.59 10.15
N LEU A 684 -4.09 -49.85 9.22
CA LEU A 684 -3.64 -48.48 9.46
C LEU A 684 -4.63 -47.43 8.94
N GLY A 685 -5.68 -47.85 8.22
CA GLY A 685 -6.64 -46.91 7.61
C GLY A 685 -5.93 -45.83 6.80
N ASN A 686 -6.29 -44.59 7.07
CA ASN A 686 -5.64 -43.38 6.56
C ASN A 686 -4.69 -42.73 7.58
N ASP A 687 -4.40 -43.37 8.72
CA ASP A 687 -3.52 -42.85 9.78
C ASP A 687 -2.06 -42.74 9.29
N ASN A 688 -1.68 -43.51 8.27
CA ASN A 688 -0.37 -43.46 7.65
C ASN A 688 -0.51 -43.41 6.11
N GLN A 689 -0.38 -42.21 5.56
CA GLN A 689 -0.56 -41.95 4.15
C GLN A 689 0.70 -42.35 3.35
N ILE A 690 0.64 -43.51 2.68
CA ILE A 690 1.75 -44.05 1.88
C ILE A 690 1.95 -43.35 0.52
N TYR A 691 0.93 -42.62 0.02
CA TYR A 691 0.97 -41.85 -1.24
C TYR A 691 0.15 -40.56 -1.12
N GLU A 692 0.48 -39.53 -1.90
CA GLU A 692 -0.27 -38.27 -1.93
C GLU A 692 -1.72 -38.45 -2.43
N ASN A 693 -2.71 -38.17 -1.58
CA ASN A 693 -4.13 -38.39 -1.85
C ASN A 693 -4.81 -37.27 -2.64
N ASP A 694 -4.08 -36.23 -3.05
CA ASP A 694 -4.61 -35.16 -3.90
C ASP A 694 -4.82 -35.63 -5.35
N SER A 695 -4.06 -36.63 -5.79
CA SER A 695 -4.21 -37.26 -7.10
C SER A 695 -5.12 -38.50 -7.07
N PRO A 696 -5.94 -38.75 -8.11
CA PRO A 696 -6.74 -39.98 -8.19
C PRO A 696 -5.86 -41.25 -8.22
N GLN A 697 -4.67 -41.18 -8.81
CA GLN A 697 -3.68 -42.25 -8.78
C GLN A 697 -3.28 -42.58 -7.34
N GLY A 698 -2.82 -41.57 -6.59
CA GLY A 698 -2.37 -41.75 -5.22
C GLY A 698 -3.45 -42.31 -4.31
N ARG A 699 -4.71 -41.87 -4.46
CA ARG A 699 -5.85 -42.47 -3.75
C ARG A 699 -6.04 -43.95 -4.08
N ASN A 700 -6.00 -44.33 -5.35
CA ASN A 700 -6.08 -45.74 -5.74
C ASN A 700 -4.92 -46.57 -5.19
N TYR A 701 -3.70 -46.05 -5.21
CA TYR A 701 -2.53 -46.70 -4.64
C TYR A 701 -2.55 -46.76 -3.10
N SER A 702 -3.24 -45.83 -2.42
CA SER A 702 -3.49 -45.88 -0.98
C SER A 702 -4.54 -46.93 -0.58
N ARG A 703 -5.45 -47.31 -1.48
CA ARG A 703 -6.41 -48.41 -1.29
C ARG A 703 -5.75 -49.78 -1.51
N THR A 704 -4.73 -50.09 -0.71
CA THR A 704 -3.88 -51.28 -0.89
C THR A 704 -3.77 -52.13 0.36
N VAL A 705 -3.50 -53.42 0.17
CA VAL A 705 -2.93 -54.29 1.21
C VAL A 705 -1.48 -54.56 0.85
N GLN A 706 -0.55 -54.31 1.77
CA GLN A 706 0.85 -54.67 1.62
C GLN A 706 1.12 -55.99 2.33
N ILE A 707 1.77 -56.91 1.64
CA ILE A 707 2.27 -58.16 2.20
C ILE A 707 3.79 -58.09 2.15
N ILE A 708 4.44 -58.10 3.30
CA ILE A 708 5.89 -58.11 3.43
C ILE A 708 6.28 -59.50 3.92
N ILE A 709 7.08 -60.21 3.14
CA ILE A 709 7.59 -61.54 3.45
C ILE A 709 9.09 -61.38 3.69
N GLU A 710 9.52 -61.66 4.91
CA GLU A 710 10.92 -61.77 5.27
C GLU A 710 11.26 -63.26 5.35
N THR A 711 12.08 -63.74 4.44
CA THR A 711 12.50 -65.15 4.39
C THR A 711 13.97 -65.24 4.75
N PRO A 712 14.31 -65.83 5.91
CA PRO A 712 15.70 -66.16 6.22
C PRO A 712 16.24 -67.17 5.21
N VAL A 713 17.42 -66.88 4.67
CA VAL A 713 18.17 -67.73 3.75
C VAL A 713 19.53 -68.04 4.36
N LYS A 714 20.03 -69.25 4.10
CA LYS A 714 21.33 -69.74 4.58
C LYS A 714 22.28 -69.97 3.43
#